data_AF-A0A950PR00-F1
#
_entry.id   AF-A0A950PR00-F1
#
_cell.length_a   1.000
_cell.length_b   1.000
_cell.length_c   1.000
_cell.angle_alpha   90.00
_cell.angle_beta   90.00
_cell.angle_gamma   90.00
#
_symmetry.space_group_name_H-M   'P 1'
#
loop_
_entity.id
_entity.type
_entity.pdbx_description
1 polymer ?
#
loop_
_entity_poly.entity_id
_entity_poly.type
_entity_poly.pdbx_seq_one_letter_code
_entity_poly.pdbx_strand_id
1 'polypeptide(L)'
;MRNRLSRLLIAATLVAAAAAAVGVRPTQAAEPCAPASPALTALGLHSHALPSGLTMWSGHVASWDGLPLDVDVTLPGGGASCPAPLAALAHGWGGSKTDWESATASSSDANKSGWNNVSFAARGYAALNWSARGWHGSCGPDSSADPLKSPLGLPAACTAGGRQYWVHLDDLRYEIRDAQWLIGRLVDAGVVDPGRIGVTGGSYGGGVTWLTALANDRVMCGGVGWNPANGADPCAGKGNGDLVPWKSPKGTPLHVAAAVPEYTWASLALALLPNGRASDGRPGAPPSGDLTKPIGVPIESYVSGLYVDGYEPPAIENGYYQPPTSTDDTANLPLWSTLVQAGVNTVGASVPGVSGIVANSVHQLDTFKSPMTPLLPVDAKVPVLQIQGNTDPLFPPIHAQLMWAKVKAFAPDYPIGVVFADVGHSYASNPADVWAAFNKKANAFVDHYLLGTGPAPALDASAVLTRCRPGQAGDPLTTVAGPSLAGIAHDTRTFSTGGGGVTSNVPAGIEGVASDPIVNGGAAGQVAPFGSGCRVMSATTDPGVVAWTYPVDHTMTIAGQPLVRLTVQTPAPDAEVAARLWDLSPDGKQTLISRGVYRLAGIPSAPSGPIAFELSSNAWRVPAGDKLKLEVTGADTPYFQVDGIPSVTNVSAASVELPVVEGPTAHVEAARAAAPASRAPAAAAPSSSLPATGGNDTRTGALAAALLLGAFGLRRLRRRTLL
;
A
#
# COMPACT_ATOMS: atom_id res chain seq x y z
N MET A 1 -53.34 75.26 -24.82
CA MET A 1 -53.48 76.72 -24.97
C MET A 1 -52.34 77.40 -24.21
N ARG A 2 -51.60 78.31 -24.90
CA ARG A 2 -50.81 79.47 -24.40
C ARG A 2 -49.91 79.25 -23.16
N ASN A 3 -48.63 79.60 -23.11
CA ASN A 3 -47.91 80.63 -23.84
C ASN A 3 -46.39 80.44 -23.71
N ARG A 4 -45.67 80.97 -24.69
CA ARG A 4 -44.23 80.94 -24.87
C ARG A 4 -43.49 82.07 -24.14
N LEU A 5 -42.21 81.80 -23.84
CA LEU A 5 -41.01 82.65 -24.02
C LEU A 5 -40.78 83.92 -23.18
N SER A 6 -39.62 83.95 -22.51
CA SER A 6 -38.53 84.98 -22.59
C SER A 6 -37.69 84.96 -21.30
N ARG A 7 -36.39 85.33 -21.19
CA ARG A 7 -35.21 85.48 -22.05
C ARG A 7 -34.02 85.65 -21.06
N LEU A 8 -32.85 85.12 -21.44
CA LEU A 8 -31.48 85.66 -21.26
C LEU A 8 -30.80 85.79 -19.86
N LEU A 9 -29.54 85.31 -19.84
CA LEU A 9 -28.30 85.93 -19.32
C LEU A 9 -27.91 85.79 -17.82
N ILE A 10 -26.91 84.94 -17.54
CA ILE A 10 -25.50 85.31 -17.20
C ILE A 10 -24.77 84.10 -16.58
N ALA A 11 -23.56 83.85 -17.08
CA ALA A 11 -22.59 82.90 -16.56
C ALA A 11 -21.80 83.49 -15.37
N ALA A 12 -21.51 82.69 -14.34
CA ALA A 12 -20.16 82.47 -13.78
C ALA A 12 -20.19 81.78 -12.39
N THR A 13 -19.55 80.60 -12.36
CA THR A 13 -18.66 80.04 -11.31
C THR A 13 -19.15 79.72 -9.88
N LEU A 14 -19.11 78.39 -9.61
CA LEU A 14 -18.55 77.67 -8.45
C LEU A 14 -19.25 77.76 -7.07
N VAL A 15 -20.06 76.73 -6.74
CA VAL A 15 -20.01 75.97 -5.46
C VAL A 15 -20.47 74.53 -5.72
N ALA A 16 -19.81 73.58 -5.03
CA ALA A 16 -19.89 72.14 -5.15
C ALA A 16 -21.14 71.46 -4.54
N ALA A 17 -21.30 70.19 -4.92
CA ALA A 17 -21.85 69.06 -4.16
C ALA A 17 -23.37 69.02 -3.85
N ALA A 18 -24.09 68.19 -4.64
CA ALA A 18 -25.02 67.18 -4.12
C ALA A 18 -25.59 66.33 -5.28
N ALA A 19 -24.87 65.29 -5.69
CA ALA A 19 -25.46 64.16 -6.42
C ALA A 19 -25.28 62.93 -5.55
N ALA A 20 -26.37 62.48 -4.92
CA ALA A 20 -26.43 61.24 -4.19
C ALA A 20 -26.17 60.08 -5.17
N ALA A 21 -24.93 59.60 -5.21
CA ALA A 21 -24.62 58.32 -5.81
C ALA A 21 -25.17 57.24 -4.85
N VAL A 22 -26.26 56.59 -5.25
CA VAL A 22 -26.61 55.27 -4.75
C VAL A 22 -25.49 54.33 -5.26
N GLY A 23 -24.41 54.28 -4.51
CA GLY A 23 -23.35 53.30 -4.71
C GLY A 23 -23.90 51.95 -4.34
N VAL A 24 -24.34 51.17 -5.33
CA VAL A 24 -24.43 49.72 -5.19
C VAL A 24 -22.99 49.25 -4.97
N ARG A 25 -22.61 49.07 -3.70
CA ARG A 25 -21.39 48.35 -3.37
C ARG A 25 -21.56 46.94 -3.94
N PRO A 26 -20.63 46.42 -4.75
CA PRO A 26 -20.62 45.00 -5.04
C PRO A 26 -20.52 44.31 -3.68
N THR A 27 -21.57 43.58 -3.29
CA THR A 27 -21.47 42.64 -2.18
C THR A 27 -20.40 41.64 -2.59
N GLN A 28 -19.21 41.73 -1.99
CA GLN A 28 -18.24 40.65 -2.01
C GLN A 28 -19.02 39.41 -1.59
N ALA A 29 -19.20 38.46 -2.50
CA ALA A 29 -19.76 37.17 -2.15
C ALA A 29 -18.90 36.64 -0.99
N ALA A 30 -19.53 36.31 0.14
CA ALA A 30 -18.81 35.74 1.26
C ALA A 30 -18.05 34.51 0.75
N GLU A 31 -16.76 34.40 1.06
CA GLU A 31 -16.00 33.21 0.66
C GLU A 31 -16.72 31.98 1.22
N PRO A 32 -17.04 30.98 0.38
CA PRO A 32 -17.95 29.88 0.75
C PRO A 32 -17.52 29.05 1.98
N CYS A 33 -16.25 29.16 2.39
CA CYS A 33 -15.69 28.50 3.58
C CYS A 33 -15.17 29.50 4.65
N ALA A 34 -15.44 30.80 4.51
CA ALA A 34 -15.06 31.82 5.49
C ALA A 34 -15.47 31.50 6.95
N PRO A 35 -16.64 30.87 7.23
CA PRO A 35 -17.01 30.51 8.60
C PRO A 35 -16.06 29.52 9.27
N ALA A 36 -15.31 28.71 8.51
CA ALA A 36 -14.37 27.72 9.04
C ALA A 36 -13.01 28.34 9.43
N SER A 37 -12.65 29.50 8.88
CA SER A 37 -11.34 30.13 9.07
C SER A 37 -10.93 30.33 10.54
N PRO A 38 -11.79 30.84 11.45
CA PRO A 38 -11.42 30.96 12.86
C PRO A 38 -11.11 29.61 13.53
N ALA A 39 -11.85 28.56 13.15
CA ALA A 39 -11.62 27.22 13.68
C ALA A 39 -10.31 26.61 13.15
N LEU A 40 -9.98 26.83 11.87
CA LEU A 40 -8.70 26.41 11.29
C LEU A 40 -7.51 27.14 11.94
N THR A 41 -7.62 28.44 12.20
CA THR A 41 -6.60 29.17 12.98
C THR A 41 -6.46 28.62 14.39
N ALA A 42 -7.57 28.27 15.05
CA ALA A 42 -7.54 27.65 16.38
C ALA A 42 -6.93 26.23 16.39
N LEU A 43 -6.89 25.56 15.24
CA LEU A 43 -6.16 24.31 15.04
C LEU A 43 -4.65 24.51 14.83
N GLY A 44 -4.17 25.74 14.72
CA GLY A 44 -2.78 26.05 14.43
C GLY A 44 -2.45 26.09 12.93
N LEU A 45 -3.47 26.22 12.07
CA LEU A 45 -3.27 26.33 10.62
C LEU A 45 -3.29 27.79 10.15
N HIS A 46 -2.52 28.06 9.10
CA HIS A 46 -2.40 29.36 8.47
C HIS A 46 -2.73 29.30 6.98
N SER A 47 -3.58 30.22 6.52
CA SER A 47 -4.00 30.31 5.13
C SER A 47 -2.93 30.91 4.23
N HIS A 48 -2.77 30.36 3.04
CA HIS A 48 -2.03 30.98 1.94
C HIS A 48 -2.69 30.64 0.60
N ALA A 49 -2.44 31.47 -0.42
CA ALA A 49 -2.99 31.28 -1.76
C ALA A 49 -2.09 30.36 -2.59
N LEU A 50 -2.71 29.41 -3.30
CA LEU A 50 -2.03 28.58 -4.29
C LEU A 50 -1.98 29.29 -5.65
N PRO A 51 -1.03 28.93 -6.54
CA PRO A 51 -0.98 29.44 -7.90
C PRO A 51 -2.27 29.20 -8.71
N SER A 52 -3.06 28.18 -8.35
CA SER A 52 -4.38 27.88 -8.93
C SER A 52 -5.47 28.88 -8.53
N GLY A 53 -5.22 29.79 -7.59
CA GLY A 53 -6.20 30.70 -7.01
C GLY A 53 -7.02 30.10 -5.86
N LEU A 54 -6.76 28.83 -5.50
CA LEU A 54 -7.35 28.18 -4.33
C LEU A 54 -6.65 28.59 -3.03
N THR A 55 -7.30 28.39 -1.90
CA THR A 55 -6.73 28.64 -0.57
C THR A 55 -6.32 27.33 0.08
N MET A 56 -5.09 27.26 0.56
CA MET A 56 -4.58 26.14 1.36
C MET A 56 -4.25 26.61 2.77
N TRP A 57 -4.55 25.77 3.75
CA TRP A 57 -4.29 25.98 5.17
C TRP A 57 -3.24 24.99 5.64
N SER A 58 -2.11 25.49 6.16
CA SER A 58 -0.96 24.66 6.55
C SER A 58 -0.55 24.90 7.99
N GLY A 59 -0.06 23.86 8.66
CA GLY A 59 0.46 23.97 10.02
C GLY A 59 0.49 22.62 10.73
N HIS A 60 0.58 22.66 12.06
CA HIS A 60 0.63 21.46 12.89
C HIS A 60 -0.64 21.31 13.72
N VAL A 61 -1.33 20.18 13.55
CA VAL A 61 -2.54 19.83 14.32
C VAL A 61 -2.18 18.76 15.35
N ALA A 62 -2.50 19.00 16.62
CA ALA A 62 -2.28 18.00 17.67
C ALA A 62 -3.23 16.80 17.50
N SER A 63 -2.66 15.59 17.49
CA SER A 63 -3.39 14.32 17.43
C SER A 63 -4.06 13.96 18.78
N TRP A 64 -4.68 12.78 18.84
CA TRP A 64 -5.37 12.25 20.02
C TRP A 64 -4.46 12.07 21.24
N ASP A 65 -3.17 11.81 21.03
CA ASP A 65 -2.11 11.76 22.05
C ASP A 65 -1.40 13.10 22.25
N GLY A 66 -1.78 14.13 21.48
CA GLY A 66 -1.17 15.46 21.49
C GLY A 66 0.11 15.57 20.65
N LEU A 67 0.49 14.54 19.89
CA LEU A 67 1.60 14.64 18.94
C LEU A 67 1.22 15.60 17.79
N PRO A 68 2.06 16.59 17.43
CA PRO A 68 1.79 17.48 16.30
C PRO A 68 1.96 16.75 14.97
N LEU A 69 0.90 16.74 14.16
CA LEU A 69 0.90 16.26 12.78
C LEU A 69 1.01 17.45 11.84
N ASP A 70 1.92 17.40 10.87
CA ASP A 70 2.07 18.37 9.79
C ASP A 70 1.01 18.13 8.71
N VAL A 71 0.20 19.16 8.47
CA VAL A 71 -1.08 19.06 7.77
C VAL A 71 -1.27 20.21 6.80
N ASP A 72 -1.75 19.89 5.61
CA ASP A 72 -2.24 20.81 4.59
C ASP A 72 -3.70 20.52 4.24
N VAL A 73 -4.53 21.56 4.22
CA VAL A 73 -5.95 21.48 3.85
C VAL A 73 -6.24 22.48 2.73
N THR A 74 -6.50 21.98 1.53
CA THR A 74 -6.95 22.81 0.40
C THR A 74 -8.46 22.93 0.44
N LEU A 75 -8.97 24.16 0.56
CA LEU A 75 -10.40 24.44 0.62
C LEU A 75 -11.06 24.33 -0.77
N PRO A 76 -12.35 23.95 -0.82
CA PRO A 76 -13.06 23.80 -2.09
C PRO A 76 -13.15 25.13 -2.85
N GLY A 77 -12.92 25.07 -4.15
CA GLY A 77 -13.11 26.18 -5.09
C GLY A 77 -14.46 26.14 -5.80
N GLY A 78 -14.58 26.92 -6.87
CA GLY A 78 -15.72 26.81 -7.81
C GLY A 78 -17.09 27.22 -7.24
N GLY A 79 -17.12 27.94 -6.11
CA GLY A 79 -18.36 28.36 -5.45
C GLY A 79 -18.97 27.31 -4.51
N ALA A 80 -18.31 26.16 -4.30
CA ALA A 80 -18.73 25.17 -3.31
C ALA A 80 -18.51 25.68 -1.88
N SER A 81 -19.48 25.46 -0.99
CA SER A 81 -19.46 25.90 0.40
C SER A 81 -19.03 24.80 1.36
N CYS A 82 -18.45 25.20 2.49
CA CYS A 82 -18.21 24.30 3.60
C CYS A 82 -19.49 24.13 4.45
N PRO A 83 -19.75 22.95 5.05
CA PRO A 83 -18.94 21.73 4.99
C PRO A 83 -19.01 21.04 3.61
N ALA A 84 -17.86 20.55 3.13
CA ALA A 84 -17.70 19.93 1.82
C ALA A 84 -17.33 18.43 1.92
N PRO A 85 -17.56 17.64 0.87
CA PRO A 85 -17.01 16.28 0.78
C PRO A 85 -15.48 16.31 0.89
N LEU A 86 -14.90 15.30 1.53
CA LEU A 86 -13.46 15.22 1.77
C LEU A 86 -12.80 14.21 0.84
N ALA A 87 -11.65 14.58 0.29
CA ALA A 87 -10.64 13.65 -0.22
C ALA A 87 -9.42 13.69 0.71
N ALA A 88 -9.22 12.65 1.52
CA ALA A 88 -8.03 12.48 2.35
C ALA A 88 -6.98 11.68 1.57
N LEU A 89 -5.82 12.30 1.33
CA LEU A 89 -4.76 11.83 0.45
C LEU A 89 -3.54 11.39 1.28
N ALA A 90 -3.40 10.08 1.49
CA ALA A 90 -2.32 9.50 2.30
C ALA A 90 -1.04 9.32 1.47
N HIS A 91 0.11 9.67 2.05
CA HIS A 91 1.42 9.61 1.41
C HIS A 91 2.01 8.19 1.35
N GLY A 92 2.97 7.97 0.45
CA GLY A 92 3.73 6.73 0.31
C GLY A 92 4.84 6.58 1.37
N TRP A 93 5.48 5.42 1.42
CA TRP A 93 6.64 5.20 2.30
C TRP A 93 7.74 6.21 1.98
N GLY A 94 8.37 6.79 3.01
CA GLY A 94 9.39 7.84 2.82
C GLY A 94 8.84 9.20 2.37
N GLY A 95 7.54 9.28 2.06
CA GLY A 95 6.88 10.49 1.59
C GLY A 95 6.36 11.39 2.72
N SER A 96 5.69 12.47 2.33
CA SER A 96 5.11 13.46 3.23
C SER A 96 3.76 13.94 2.72
N LYS A 97 3.14 14.91 3.42
CA LYS A 97 1.94 15.61 2.91
C LYS A 97 2.06 16.09 1.46
N THR A 98 3.28 16.39 1.00
CA THR A 98 3.56 16.91 -0.34
C THR A 98 3.36 15.89 -1.47
N ASP A 99 3.22 14.59 -1.17
CA ASP A 99 3.08 13.52 -2.17
C ASP A 99 1.95 13.77 -3.17
N TRP A 100 0.82 14.33 -2.69
CA TRP A 100 -0.37 14.63 -3.50
C TRP A 100 -0.65 16.13 -3.62
N GLU A 101 0.31 16.97 -3.25
CA GLU A 101 0.23 18.42 -3.45
C GLU A 101 0.66 18.77 -4.88
N SER A 102 -0.06 19.71 -5.49
CA SER A 102 0.28 20.23 -6.80
C SER A 102 -0.11 21.70 -6.89
N ALA A 103 0.57 22.45 -7.76
CA ALA A 103 0.18 23.81 -8.09
C ALA A 103 -1.03 23.85 -9.05
N THR A 104 -1.30 22.78 -9.80
CA THR A 104 -2.37 22.70 -10.79
C THR A 104 -3.07 21.34 -10.78
N ALA A 105 -4.26 21.24 -11.39
CA ALA A 105 -4.96 19.96 -11.49
C ALA A 105 -4.18 18.92 -12.32
N SER A 106 -3.33 19.36 -13.26
CA SER A 106 -2.45 18.50 -14.04
C SER A 106 -1.10 18.29 -13.32
N SER A 107 -0.46 17.14 -13.58
CA SER A 107 0.88 16.83 -13.08
C SER A 107 1.71 16.15 -14.16
N SER A 108 3.05 16.29 -14.07
CA SER A 108 3.99 15.46 -14.83
C SER A 108 4.04 14.02 -14.34
N ASP A 109 3.71 13.80 -13.06
CA ASP A 109 3.52 12.47 -12.50
C ASP A 109 2.17 11.94 -12.97
N ALA A 110 2.19 10.89 -13.79
CA ALA A 110 1.01 10.38 -14.47
C ALA A 110 -0.13 10.00 -13.51
N ASN A 111 0.19 9.35 -12.39
CA ASN A 111 -0.80 8.94 -11.39
C ASN A 111 -1.42 10.14 -10.65
N LYS A 112 -0.70 11.25 -10.50
CA LYS A 112 -1.18 12.47 -9.81
C LYS A 112 -1.93 13.41 -10.73
N SER A 113 -1.84 13.23 -12.05
CA SER A 113 -2.49 14.12 -13.02
C SER A 113 -4.00 13.93 -12.99
N GLY A 114 -4.74 14.98 -12.64
CA GLY A 114 -6.17 14.91 -12.36
C GLY A 114 -6.53 14.23 -11.03
N TRP A 115 -5.53 13.90 -10.19
CA TRP A 115 -5.68 13.18 -8.92
C TRP A 115 -4.70 13.72 -7.87
N ASN A 116 -4.96 14.95 -7.43
CA ASN A 116 -4.15 15.69 -6.45
C ASN A 116 -5.04 16.72 -5.73
N ASN A 117 -4.51 17.36 -4.69
CA ASN A 117 -5.25 18.30 -3.85
C ASN A 117 -5.98 19.41 -4.65
N VAL A 118 -5.33 20.00 -5.67
CA VAL A 118 -5.91 21.04 -6.52
C VAL A 118 -6.99 20.48 -7.45
N SER A 119 -6.80 19.29 -8.02
CA SER A 119 -7.83 18.62 -8.84
C SER A 119 -9.11 18.34 -8.05
N PHE A 120 -8.99 17.88 -6.81
CA PHE A 120 -10.13 17.67 -5.91
C PHE A 120 -10.77 19.00 -5.49
N ALA A 121 -9.98 19.96 -5.00
CA ALA A 121 -10.50 21.24 -4.55
C ALA A 121 -11.19 22.05 -5.66
N ALA A 122 -10.67 22.03 -6.88
CA ALA A 122 -11.31 22.67 -8.03
C ALA A 122 -12.69 22.08 -8.38
N ARG A 123 -12.96 20.84 -7.96
CA ARG A 123 -14.25 20.13 -8.17
C ARG A 123 -15.18 20.21 -6.96
N GLY A 124 -14.83 20.99 -5.93
CA GLY A 124 -15.68 21.24 -4.77
C GLY A 124 -15.44 20.33 -3.56
N TYR A 125 -14.33 19.61 -3.53
CA TYR A 125 -13.91 18.85 -2.35
C TYR A 125 -13.06 19.70 -1.42
N ALA A 126 -13.09 19.42 -0.11
CA ALA A 126 -11.93 19.70 0.74
C ALA A 126 -10.89 18.60 0.46
N ALA A 127 -9.61 18.98 0.32
CA ALA A 127 -8.52 18.02 0.18
C ALA A 127 -7.63 18.08 1.43
N LEU A 128 -7.41 16.94 2.07
CA LEU A 128 -6.54 16.80 3.24
C LEU A 128 -5.28 16.02 2.85
N ASN A 129 -4.13 16.63 3.12
CA ASN A 129 -2.80 16.07 3.00
C ASN A 129 -2.15 16.12 4.39
N TRP A 130 -1.48 15.05 4.82
CA TRP A 130 -0.75 15.05 6.08
C TRP A 130 0.48 14.15 6.00
N SER A 131 1.51 14.47 6.77
CA SER A 131 2.61 13.54 7.03
C SER A 131 2.18 12.63 8.19
N ALA A 132 2.30 11.32 8.06
CA ALA A 132 2.03 10.39 9.16
C ALA A 132 3.05 10.58 10.28
N ARG A 133 2.71 10.19 11.52
CA ARG A 133 3.61 10.37 12.66
C ARG A 133 4.99 9.76 12.40
N GLY A 134 6.02 10.43 12.87
CA GLY A 134 7.40 10.06 12.68
C GLY A 134 7.99 10.35 11.32
N TRP A 135 7.19 10.82 10.36
CA TRP A 135 7.66 11.26 9.05
C TRP A 135 7.75 12.78 8.98
N HIS A 136 8.84 13.31 8.43
CA HIS A 136 9.01 14.71 8.08
C HIS A 136 8.52 15.70 9.17
N GLY A 137 7.53 16.54 8.88
CA GLY A 137 6.99 17.54 9.80
C GLY A 137 6.14 16.97 10.94
N SER A 138 5.78 15.69 10.91
CA SER A 138 4.95 15.05 11.95
C SER A 138 5.82 14.41 13.02
N CYS A 139 6.65 15.22 13.67
CA CYS A 139 7.69 14.75 14.60
C CYS A 139 8.74 13.82 13.98
N GLY A 140 8.93 13.91 12.66
CA GLY A 140 10.08 13.33 11.96
C GLY A 140 11.26 14.31 11.86
N PRO A 141 12.23 14.02 11.00
CA PRO A 141 13.48 14.79 10.87
C PRO A 141 13.30 16.29 10.56
N ASP A 142 12.28 16.67 9.79
CA ASP A 142 12.01 18.08 9.49
C ASP A 142 11.54 18.89 10.71
N SER A 143 11.09 18.21 11.75
CA SER A 143 10.73 18.83 13.04
C SER A 143 11.94 19.06 13.95
N SER A 144 13.11 18.49 13.62
CA SER A 144 14.30 18.55 14.49
C SER A 144 15.11 19.82 14.28
N ALA A 145 15.45 20.49 15.38
CA ALA A 145 16.38 21.62 15.41
C ALA A 145 17.86 21.22 15.43
N ASP A 146 18.16 19.92 15.54
CA ASP A 146 19.53 19.40 15.46
C ASP A 146 20.03 19.50 14.00
N PRO A 147 21.22 20.07 13.72
CA PRO A 147 21.80 20.06 12.38
C PRO A 147 21.97 18.68 11.76
N LEU A 148 22.10 17.62 12.58
CA LEU A 148 22.13 16.22 12.13
C LEU A 148 20.74 15.60 12.00
N LYS A 149 19.68 16.40 12.20
CA LYS A 149 18.30 16.00 12.06
C LYS A 149 17.96 14.76 12.90
N SER A 150 18.57 14.69 14.08
CA SER A 150 18.40 13.58 15.02
C SER A 150 17.21 13.82 15.96
N PRO A 151 16.67 12.77 16.61
CA PRO A 151 15.58 12.92 17.59
C PRO A 151 15.93 13.81 18.80
N LEU A 152 17.22 14.10 19.06
CA LEU A 152 17.64 14.97 20.16
C LEU A 152 17.18 16.42 19.98
N GLY A 153 16.98 16.85 18.73
CA GLY A 153 16.50 18.19 18.39
C GLY A 153 14.97 18.29 18.30
N LEU A 154 14.22 17.22 18.58
CA LEU A 154 12.77 17.25 18.52
C LEU A 154 12.17 18.17 19.60
N PRO A 155 11.11 18.93 19.28
CA PRO A 155 10.43 19.76 20.27
C PRO A 155 9.78 18.91 21.36
N ALA A 156 9.62 19.47 22.55
CA ALA A 156 8.98 18.79 23.68
C ALA A 156 7.56 18.30 23.35
N ALA A 157 6.86 18.95 22.41
CA ALA A 157 5.55 18.49 21.94
C ALA A 157 5.58 17.07 21.34
N CYS A 158 6.71 16.66 20.75
CA CYS A 158 6.89 15.33 20.17
C CYS A 158 7.26 14.25 21.20
N THR A 159 7.95 14.62 22.29
CA THR A 159 8.57 13.65 23.21
C THR A 159 7.95 13.65 24.61
N ALA A 160 7.18 14.68 24.98
CA ALA A 160 6.56 14.79 26.30
C ALA A 160 5.54 13.68 26.56
N GLY A 161 5.41 13.26 27.81
CA GLY A 161 4.40 12.29 28.25
C GLY A 161 4.60 10.87 27.70
N GLY A 162 5.79 10.55 27.17
CA GLY A 162 6.06 9.23 26.59
C GLY A 162 5.43 9.02 25.22
N ARG A 163 5.09 10.10 24.50
CA ARG A 163 4.57 10.05 23.13
C ARG A 163 5.52 9.28 22.21
N GLN A 164 4.94 8.40 21.41
CA GLN A 164 5.67 7.61 20.44
C GLN A 164 5.71 8.37 19.12
N TYR A 165 6.79 9.12 18.93
CA TYR A 165 6.99 9.97 17.75
C TYR A 165 7.48 9.20 16.53
N TRP A 166 7.79 7.91 16.64
CA TRP A 166 8.32 7.10 15.55
C TRP A 166 7.23 6.44 14.72
N VAL A 167 7.64 5.86 13.60
CA VAL A 167 6.79 5.12 12.65
C VAL A 167 6.35 3.77 13.23
N HIS A 168 5.07 3.46 13.16
CA HIS A 168 4.48 2.17 13.56
C HIS A 168 3.91 1.37 12.38
N LEU A 169 4.29 1.67 11.13
CA LEU A 169 3.89 0.90 9.94
C LEU A 169 2.35 0.83 9.76
N ASP A 170 1.70 2.00 9.76
CA ASP A 170 0.25 2.18 9.62
C ASP A 170 -0.56 1.36 10.62
N ASP A 171 -0.16 1.42 11.88
CA ASP A 171 -0.86 0.69 12.92
C ASP A 171 -2.26 1.28 13.14
N LEU A 172 -3.27 0.40 13.17
CA LEU A 172 -4.66 0.78 13.43
C LEU A 172 -4.84 1.59 14.73
N ARG A 173 -3.95 1.42 15.70
CA ARG A 173 -3.99 2.08 17.00
C ARG A 173 -3.29 3.44 17.02
N TYR A 174 -2.45 3.72 16.01
CA TYR A 174 -1.61 4.92 15.92
C TYR A 174 -1.92 5.72 14.65
N GLU A 175 -1.25 5.47 13.52
CA GLU A 175 -1.35 6.28 12.30
C GLU A 175 -2.76 6.33 11.73
N ILE A 176 -3.51 5.22 11.79
CA ILE A 176 -4.92 5.21 11.35
C ILE A 176 -5.78 6.05 12.29
N ARG A 177 -5.53 5.94 13.61
CA ARG A 177 -6.19 6.75 14.63
C ARG A 177 -5.84 8.23 14.51
N ASP A 178 -4.62 8.57 14.07
CA ASP A 178 -4.19 9.93 13.76
C ASP A 178 -5.00 10.51 12.60
N ALA A 179 -5.12 9.77 11.50
CA ALA A 179 -5.92 10.19 10.34
C ALA A 179 -7.40 10.38 10.72
N GLN A 180 -7.98 9.41 11.45
CA GLN A 180 -9.35 9.49 11.96
C GLN A 180 -9.57 10.68 12.90
N TRP A 181 -8.61 10.96 13.77
CA TRP A 181 -8.65 12.12 14.65
C TRP A 181 -8.62 13.43 13.85
N LEU A 182 -7.67 13.56 12.93
CA LEU A 182 -7.48 14.75 12.10
C LEU A 182 -8.74 15.06 11.27
N ILE A 183 -9.33 14.07 10.62
CA ILE A 183 -10.59 14.22 9.89
C ILE A 183 -11.71 14.69 10.84
N GLY A 184 -11.78 14.12 12.04
CA GLY A 184 -12.71 14.57 13.09
C GLY A 184 -12.53 16.04 13.47
N ARG A 185 -11.29 16.55 13.53
CA ARG A 185 -11.01 17.98 13.77
C ARG A 185 -11.52 18.87 12.65
N LEU A 186 -11.42 18.44 11.40
CA LEU A 186 -11.91 19.21 10.24
C LEU A 186 -13.44 19.21 10.14
N VAL A 187 -14.10 18.12 10.53
CA VAL A 187 -15.56 18.09 10.73
C VAL A 187 -15.98 19.09 11.81
N ASP A 188 -15.30 19.08 12.96
CA ASP A 188 -15.61 19.99 14.07
C ASP A 188 -15.31 21.47 13.77
N ALA A 189 -14.41 21.73 12.82
CA ALA A 189 -14.11 23.05 12.27
C ALA A 189 -15.12 23.50 11.20
N GLY A 190 -16.04 22.63 10.79
CA GLY A 190 -17.06 22.92 9.78
C GLY A 190 -16.55 22.88 8.34
N VAL A 191 -15.35 22.33 8.10
CA VAL A 191 -14.76 22.20 6.75
C VAL A 191 -15.33 20.99 6.02
N VAL A 192 -15.52 19.88 6.73
CA VAL A 192 -15.83 18.57 6.15
C VAL A 192 -17.24 18.11 6.51
N ASP A 193 -17.96 17.56 5.54
CA ASP A 193 -19.22 16.84 5.74
C ASP A 193 -18.93 15.44 6.33
N PRO A 194 -19.41 15.12 7.55
CA PRO A 194 -19.14 13.83 8.20
C PRO A 194 -19.71 12.61 7.47
N GLY A 195 -20.64 12.82 6.52
CA GLY A 195 -21.23 11.75 5.72
C GLY A 195 -20.58 11.53 4.36
N ARG A 196 -19.54 12.29 4.00
CA ARG A 196 -18.95 12.29 2.66
C ARG A 196 -17.42 12.30 2.71
N ILE A 197 -16.86 11.30 3.39
CA ILE A 197 -15.41 11.14 3.57
C ILE A 197 -14.86 10.11 2.59
N GLY A 198 -14.04 10.56 1.65
CA GLY A 198 -13.24 9.74 0.76
C GLY A 198 -11.80 9.60 1.26
N VAL A 199 -11.23 8.40 1.14
CA VAL A 199 -9.82 8.12 1.44
C VAL A 199 -9.12 7.53 0.22
N THR A 200 -7.90 7.96 -0.05
CA THR A 200 -7.10 7.48 -1.18
C THR A 200 -5.61 7.60 -0.88
N GLY A 201 -4.81 6.79 -1.56
CA GLY A 201 -3.36 6.81 -1.47
C GLY A 201 -2.75 5.62 -2.18
N GLY A 202 -1.47 5.74 -2.51
CA GLY A 202 -0.70 4.69 -3.17
C GLY A 202 0.31 4.04 -2.24
N SER A 203 0.67 2.78 -2.49
CA SER A 203 1.66 2.07 -1.69
C SER A 203 1.29 2.05 -0.19
N TYR A 204 2.14 2.61 0.67
CA TYR A 204 1.89 2.89 2.09
C TYR A 204 0.55 3.59 2.34
N GLY A 205 0.28 4.70 1.65
CA GLY A 205 -1.02 5.40 1.72
C GLY A 205 -2.21 4.57 1.22
N GLY A 206 -1.98 3.58 0.36
CA GLY A 206 -2.99 2.60 -0.02
C GLY A 206 -3.36 1.66 1.13
N GLY A 207 -2.40 1.38 2.02
CA GLY A 207 -2.62 0.62 3.25
C GLY A 207 -3.48 1.41 4.23
N VAL A 208 -3.16 2.68 4.45
CA VAL A 208 -4.03 3.63 5.19
C VAL A 208 -5.45 3.61 4.62
N THR A 209 -5.58 3.65 3.30
CA THR A 209 -6.87 3.65 2.61
C THR A 209 -7.69 2.39 2.92
N TRP A 210 -7.10 1.19 2.80
CA TRP A 210 -7.80 -0.05 3.12
C TRP A 210 -8.10 -0.22 4.61
N LEU A 211 -7.14 0.08 5.48
CA LEU A 211 -7.30 -0.03 6.94
C LEU A 211 -8.42 0.90 7.43
N THR A 212 -8.45 2.14 6.94
CA THR A 212 -9.50 3.11 7.29
C THR A 212 -10.85 2.70 6.69
N ALA A 213 -10.89 2.20 5.45
CA ALA A 213 -12.13 1.72 4.83
C ALA A 213 -12.75 0.52 5.57
N LEU A 214 -11.95 -0.44 6.04
CA LEU A 214 -12.45 -1.57 6.82
C LEU A 214 -12.80 -1.19 8.26
N ALA A 215 -12.03 -0.30 8.88
CA ALA A 215 -12.41 0.29 10.17
C ALA A 215 -13.74 1.05 10.06
N ASN A 216 -13.98 1.69 8.90
CA ASN A 216 -15.18 2.43 8.53
C ASN A 216 -15.56 3.51 9.55
N ASP A 217 -16.47 3.18 10.47
CA ASP A 217 -17.05 4.05 11.49
C ASP A 217 -16.53 3.70 12.89
N ARG A 218 -15.34 3.08 12.97
CA ARG A 218 -14.74 2.59 14.22
C ARG A 218 -13.28 3.00 14.35
N VAL A 219 -12.86 3.25 15.58
CA VAL A 219 -11.47 3.46 15.99
C VAL A 219 -11.00 2.23 16.74
N MET A 220 -9.77 1.78 16.47
CA MET A 220 -9.17 0.69 17.24
C MET A 220 -8.51 1.22 18.51
N CYS A 221 -8.87 0.61 19.63
CA CYS A 221 -8.30 0.88 20.95
C CYS A 221 -6.98 0.15 21.17
N GLY A 222 -6.21 0.70 22.09
CA GLY A 222 -4.79 0.43 22.23
C GLY A 222 -4.01 1.70 21.94
N GLY A 223 -2.72 1.53 21.70
CA GLY A 223 -1.79 2.64 21.64
C GLY A 223 -1.59 3.33 22.99
N VAL A 224 -0.53 4.11 23.13
CA VAL A 224 -0.21 4.81 24.37
C VAL A 224 -0.29 6.33 24.19
N GLY A 225 -0.63 7.03 25.27
CA GLY A 225 -0.43 8.48 25.35
C GLY A 225 -1.66 9.36 25.14
N TRP A 226 -2.90 8.86 25.31
CA TRP A 226 -4.11 9.70 25.24
C TRP A 226 -3.91 11.03 25.99
N ASN A 227 -4.11 12.14 25.30
CA ASN A 227 -3.93 13.46 25.89
C ASN A 227 -5.17 13.82 26.74
N PRO A 228 -5.04 13.99 28.06
CA PRO A 228 -6.19 14.33 28.91
C PRO A 228 -6.87 15.65 28.55
N ALA A 229 -6.17 16.56 27.85
CA ALA A 229 -6.74 17.79 27.33
C ALA A 229 -7.85 17.54 26.28
N ASN A 230 -7.89 16.34 25.70
CA ASN A 230 -8.93 15.92 24.76
C ASN A 230 -10.18 15.37 25.46
N GLY A 231 -10.22 15.39 26.79
CA GLY A 231 -11.34 14.88 27.58
C GLY A 231 -11.22 13.39 27.90
N ALA A 232 -12.37 12.73 28.07
CA ALA A 232 -12.41 11.31 28.39
C ALA A 232 -11.94 10.47 27.21
N ASP A 233 -11.03 9.52 27.47
CA ASP A 233 -10.57 8.58 26.45
C ASP A 233 -11.73 7.66 26.01
N PRO A 234 -12.12 7.66 24.72
CA PRO A 234 -13.14 6.74 24.22
C PRO A 234 -12.74 5.26 24.38
N CYS A 235 -11.45 4.98 24.57
CA CYS A 235 -10.91 3.65 24.83
C CYS A 235 -10.73 3.32 26.32
N ALA A 236 -11.20 4.19 27.23
CA ALA A 236 -11.12 3.92 28.66
C ALA A 236 -11.84 2.60 29.01
N GLY A 237 -11.10 1.68 29.65
CA GLY A 237 -11.61 0.35 30.03
C GLY A 237 -11.74 -0.65 28.88
N LYS A 238 -11.21 -0.34 27.69
CA LYS A 238 -11.13 -1.25 26.54
C LYS A 238 -9.78 -1.96 26.48
N GLY A 239 -9.79 -3.17 25.92
CA GLY A 239 -8.59 -3.94 25.63
C GLY A 239 -7.86 -3.44 24.38
N ASN A 240 -6.60 -3.85 24.23
CA ASN A 240 -5.83 -3.63 23.00
C ASN A 240 -6.48 -4.40 21.83
N GLY A 241 -6.85 -3.69 20.77
CA GLY A 241 -7.56 -4.24 19.61
C GLY A 241 -9.08 -4.14 19.67
N ASP A 242 -9.68 -3.69 20.79
CA ASP A 242 -11.12 -3.44 20.86
C ASP A 242 -11.52 -2.31 19.91
N LEU A 243 -12.71 -2.39 19.31
CA LEU A 243 -13.25 -1.34 18.45
C LEU A 243 -14.27 -0.47 19.19
N VAL A 244 -14.19 0.84 19.02
CA VAL A 244 -15.16 1.82 19.53
C VAL A 244 -15.69 2.70 18.39
N PRO A 245 -16.90 3.29 18.50
CA PRO A 245 -17.42 4.15 17.45
C PRO A 245 -16.49 5.35 17.16
N TRP A 246 -16.29 5.64 15.88
CA TRP A 246 -15.55 6.80 15.43
C TRP A 246 -16.43 8.04 15.53
N LYS A 247 -16.04 8.94 16.44
CA LYS A 247 -16.67 10.23 16.64
C LYS A 247 -15.63 11.33 16.58
N SER A 248 -16.03 12.51 16.13
CA SER A 248 -15.22 13.70 16.23
C SER A 248 -15.03 14.06 17.70
N PRO A 249 -14.05 14.91 18.05
CA PRO A 249 -13.90 15.38 19.42
C PRO A 249 -15.15 16.04 20.02
N LYS A 250 -16.01 16.67 19.21
CA LYS A 250 -17.33 17.19 19.66
C LYS A 250 -18.46 16.15 19.61
N GLY A 251 -18.18 14.91 19.24
CA GLY A 251 -19.12 13.78 19.31
C GLY A 251 -19.90 13.48 18.03
N THR A 252 -19.58 14.13 16.90
CA THR A 252 -20.22 13.87 15.60
C THR A 252 -19.80 12.49 15.09
N PRO A 253 -20.72 11.56 14.77
CA PRO A 253 -20.36 10.28 14.15
C PRO A 253 -19.74 10.47 12.77
N LEU A 254 -18.71 9.68 12.44
CA LEU A 254 -18.05 9.69 11.13
C LEU A 254 -18.00 8.27 10.56
N HIS A 255 -17.90 8.18 9.23
CA HIS A 255 -17.68 6.92 8.53
C HIS A 255 -16.99 7.20 7.18
N VAL A 256 -16.36 6.18 6.62
CA VAL A 256 -15.80 6.27 5.26
C VAL A 256 -16.90 6.02 4.24
N ALA A 257 -17.08 6.95 3.31
CA ALA A 257 -18.12 6.88 2.28
C ALA A 257 -17.60 6.31 0.94
N ALA A 258 -16.30 6.40 0.67
CA ALA A 258 -15.66 5.80 -0.51
C ALA A 258 -14.15 5.63 -0.31
N ALA A 259 -13.54 4.63 -0.95
CA ALA A 259 -12.10 4.41 -0.89
C ALA A 259 -11.49 4.07 -2.27
N VAL A 260 -10.30 4.62 -2.55
CA VAL A 260 -9.53 4.35 -3.76
C VAL A 260 -8.09 3.98 -3.41
N PRO A 261 -7.83 2.71 -3.05
CA PRO A 261 -6.46 2.25 -2.75
C PRO A 261 -5.69 1.99 -4.04
N GLU A 262 -4.43 2.43 -4.10
CA GLU A 262 -3.56 2.22 -5.26
C GLU A 262 -2.35 1.34 -4.90
N TYR A 263 -2.18 0.23 -5.62
CA TYR A 263 -1.06 -0.72 -5.58
C TYR A 263 -0.49 -0.97 -4.16
N THR A 264 -1.25 -1.68 -3.32
CA THR A 264 -0.97 -1.80 -1.88
C THR A 264 -1.18 -3.22 -1.35
N TRP A 265 -1.01 -3.44 -0.04
CA TRP A 265 -1.08 -4.76 0.60
C TRP A 265 -2.46 -5.09 1.19
N ALA A 266 -2.72 -6.39 1.24
CA ALA A 266 -3.77 -7.00 2.06
C ALA A 266 -3.21 -7.54 3.40
N SER A 267 -2.00 -8.08 3.38
CA SER A 267 -1.24 -8.52 4.55
C SER A 267 0.19 -8.01 4.40
N LEU A 268 0.64 -7.20 5.36
CA LEU A 268 1.98 -6.59 5.36
C LEU A 268 3.05 -7.66 5.59
N ALA A 269 2.74 -8.69 6.39
CA ALA A 269 3.60 -9.86 6.55
C ALA A 269 3.78 -10.58 5.19
N LEU A 270 2.69 -10.85 4.47
CA LEU A 270 2.76 -11.47 3.13
C LEU A 270 3.55 -10.61 2.13
N ALA A 271 3.37 -9.29 2.19
CA ALA A 271 4.04 -8.37 1.26
C ALA A 271 5.56 -8.36 1.42
N LEU A 272 6.05 -8.48 2.66
CA LEU A 272 7.48 -8.45 2.94
C LEU A 272 8.11 -9.85 2.96
N LEU A 273 7.32 -10.87 3.30
CA LEU A 273 7.75 -12.25 3.56
C LEU A 273 6.79 -13.24 2.87
N PRO A 274 6.68 -13.25 1.53
CA PRO A 274 5.83 -14.20 0.82
C PRO A 274 6.25 -15.65 1.10
N ASN A 275 5.27 -16.52 1.34
CA ASN A 275 5.52 -17.93 1.66
C ASN A 275 4.95 -18.91 0.62
N GLY A 276 4.24 -18.39 -0.40
CA GLY A 276 3.61 -19.17 -1.47
C GLY A 276 2.25 -19.79 -1.12
N ARG A 277 1.57 -19.31 -0.07
CA ARG A 277 0.31 -19.89 0.44
C ARG A 277 -0.91 -19.07 0.02
N ALA A 278 -0.72 -17.89 -0.53
CA ALA A 278 -1.82 -17.09 -1.07
C ALA A 278 -2.27 -17.67 -2.42
N SER A 279 -3.58 -17.62 -2.69
CA SER A 279 -4.15 -18.05 -3.95
C SER A 279 -5.30 -17.15 -4.40
N ASP A 280 -5.53 -17.08 -5.72
CA ASP A 280 -6.71 -16.46 -6.30
C ASP A 280 -7.99 -17.31 -6.26
N GLY A 281 -7.88 -18.59 -5.87
CA GLY A 281 -9.00 -19.51 -5.77
C GLY A 281 -9.49 -20.09 -7.10
N ARG A 282 -8.69 -19.99 -8.18
CA ARG A 282 -8.99 -20.62 -9.47
C ARG A 282 -9.16 -22.14 -9.33
N PRO A 283 -10.08 -22.77 -10.08
CA PRO A 283 -10.22 -24.23 -10.08
C PRO A 283 -8.89 -24.93 -10.36
N GLY A 284 -8.49 -25.83 -9.48
CA GLY A 284 -7.22 -26.56 -9.54
C GLY A 284 -6.09 -25.93 -8.74
N ALA A 285 -6.14 -24.63 -8.43
CA ALA A 285 -5.19 -23.98 -7.54
C ALA A 285 -5.38 -24.47 -6.09
N PRO A 286 -4.31 -24.48 -5.27
CA PRO A 286 -4.44 -24.71 -3.83
C PRO A 286 -5.33 -23.64 -3.19
N PRO A 287 -6.14 -23.97 -2.17
CA PRO A 287 -6.80 -22.92 -1.41
C PRO A 287 -5.77 -22.01 -0.72
N SER A 288 -6.13 -20.75 -0.51
CA SER A 288 -5.34 -19.84 0.32
C SER A 288 -5.11 -20.45 1.71
N GLY A 289 -3.84 -20.59 2.09
CA GLY A 289 -3.40 -21.11 3.39
C GLY A 289 -3.05 -19.99 4.38
N ASP A 290 -2.32 -20.36 5.43
CA ASP A 290 -1.80 -19.39 6.40
C ASP A 290 -0.72 -18.51 5.74
N LEU A 291 -0.98 -17.20 5.66
CA LEU A 291 -0.11 -16.22 5.01
C LEU A 291 1.15 -15.91 5.82
N THR A 292 1.21 -16.36 7.07
CA THR A 292 2.30 -16.12 8.02
C THR A 292 3.07 -17.38 8.40
N LYS A 293 2.53 -18.56 8.06
CA LYS A 293 3.14 -19.86 8.38
C LYS A 293 3.25 -20.76 7.16
N PRO A 294 4.45 -21.29 6.87
CA PRO A 294 5.73 -20.97 7.51
C PRO A 294 6.16 -19.51 7.29
N ILE A 295 7.20 -19.07 8.01
CA ILE A 295 7.80 -17.75 7.78
C ILE A 295 8.30 -17.72 6.35
N GLY A 296 7.84 -16.74 5.58
CA GLY A 296 8.16 -16.66 4.15
C GLY A 296 9.60 -16.29 3.87
N VAL A 297 9.84 -15.99 2.60
CA VAL A 297 11.14 -15.57 2.07
C VAL A 297 11.12 -14.04 1.97
N PRO A 298 12.00 -13.31 2.68
CA PRO A 298 12.04 -11.86 2.55
C PRO A 298 12.27 -11.40 1.12
N ILE A 299 11.52 -10.39 0.68
CA ILE A 299 11.84 -9.64 -0.54
C ILE A 299 13.01 -8.71 -0.23
N GLU A 300 14.21 -9.29 -0.13
CA GLU A 300 15.41 -8.71 0.47
C GLU A 300 15.72 -7.31 -0.05
N SER A 301 15.70 -7.11 -1.36
CA SER A 301 16.06 -5.82 -1.93
C SER A 301 15.09 -4.70 -1.51
N TYR A 302 13.80 -5.00 -1.38
CA TYR A 302 12.80 -4.07 -0.84
C TYR A 302 12.89 -3.93 0.68
N VAL A 303 13.00 -5.03 1.44
CA VAL A 303 13.05 -4.95 2.91
C VAL A 303 14.27 -4.13 3.36
N SER A 304 15.43 -4.35 2.73
CA SER A 304 16.62 -3.52 2.93
C SER A 304 16.42 -2.07 2.50
N GLY A 305 15.88 -1.86 1.29
CA GLY A 305 15.68 -0.53 0.71
C GLY A 305 14.73 0.32 1.54
N LEU A 306 13.55 -0.21 1.89
CA LEU A 306 12.55 0.46 2.73
C LEU A 306 13.11 0.78 4.12
N TYR A 307 13.85 -0.14 4.73
CA TYR A 307 14.44 0.11 6.05
C TYR A 307 15.44 1.29 6.01
N VAL A 308 16.30 1.34 5.01
CA VAL A 308 17.26 2.43 4.81
C VAL A 308 16.54 3.75 4.47
N ASP A 309 15.55 3.68 3.59
CA ASP A 309 14.77 4.84 3.15
C ASP A 309 13.96 5.49 4.28
N GLY A 310 13.43 4.68 5.20
CA GLY A 310 12.68 5.22 6.32
C GLY A 310 13.56 6.01 7.30
N TYR A 311 14.80 5.55 7.58
CA TYR A 311 15.74 6.28 8.44
C TYR A 311 17.18 5.70 8.39
N GLU A 312 18.13 6.43 7.78
CA GLU A 312 19.58 6.18 7.89
C GLU A 312 20.36 7.50 7.99
N PRO A 313 20.56 8.07 9.19
CA PRO A 313 21.30 9.32 9.34
C PRO A 313 22.81 9.13 9.07
N PRO A 314 23.50 10.09 8.43
CA PRO A 314 23.02 11.37 7.88
C PRO A 314 22.64 11.30 6.39
N ALA A 315 22.41 10.11 5.83
CA ALA A 315 22.25 9.91 4.39
C ALA A 315 20.80 10.07 3.92
N ILE A 316 19.83 9.59 4.72
CA ILE A 316 18.40 9.62 4.42
C ILE A 316 17.63 9.94 5.71
N GLU A 317 16.79 10.98 5.66
CA GLU A 317 16.17 11.63 6.82
C GLU A 317 14.65 11.77 6.62
N ASN A 318 13.98 10.72 6.16
CA ASN A 318 12.54 10.78 5.90
C ASN A 318 11.71 10.62 7.19
N GLY A 319 12.08 9.68 8.07
CA GLY A 319 11.35 9.44 9.31
C GLY A 319 12.22 8.99 10.49
N TYR A 320 11.58 8.58 11.59
CA TYR A 320 12.26 8.00 12.75
C TYR A 320 11.72 6.62 13.08
N TYR A 321 12.63 5.70 13.37
CA TYR A 321 12.31 4.44 14.05
C TYR A 321 12.40 4.59 15.55
N GLN A 322 11.83 3.62 16.27
CA GLN A 322 11.85 3.65 17.72
C GLN A 322 13.27 3.84 18.29
N PRO A 323 13.44 4.66 19.34
CA PRO A 323 14.75 4.89 19.92
C PRO A 323 15.26 3.63 20.64
N PRO A 324 16.58 3.41 20.73
CA PRO A 324 17.16 2.25 21.42
C PRO A 324 16.80 2.13 22.90
N THR A 325 16.35 3.22 23.53
CA THR A 325 15.88 3.27 24.92
C THR A 325 14.42 2.85 25.07
N SER A 326 13.69 2.69 23.97
CA SER A 326 12.29 2.25 23.98
C SER A 326 12.18 0.77 24.31
N THR A 327 11.15 0.41 25.07
CA THR A 327 10.71 -0.97 25.31
C THR A 327 9.49 -1.34 24.48
N ASP A 328 9.07 -0.47 23.55
CA ASP A 328 8.00 -0.75 22.60
C ASP A 328 8.35 -1.97 21.74
N ASP A 329 7.47 -2.97 21.79
CA ASP A 329 7.55 -4.19 21.01
C ASP A 329 6.54 -4.21 19.85
N THR A 330 5.73 -3.16 19.70
CA THR A 330 4.72 -3.03 18.65
C THR A 330 5.25 -2.42 17.35
N ALA A 331 6.41 -1.74 17.42
CA ALA A 331 7.06 -1.08 16.29
C ALA A 331 8.61 -1.17 16.33
N ASN A 332 9.15 -2.31 16.77
CA ASN A 332 10.60 -2.52 16.86
C ASN A 332 11.28 -2.84 15.53
N LEU A 333 11.15 -1.93 14.58
CA LEU A 333 11.71 -2.04 13.23
C LEU A 333 13.22 -2.31 13.24
N PRO A 334 14.05 -1.67 14.08
CA PRO A 334 15.49 -1.97 14.12
C PRO A 334 15.79 -3.42 14.51
N LEU A 335 15.08 -3.98 15.49
CA LEU A 335 15.24 -5.38 15.87
C LEU A 335 14.72 -6.32 14.78
N TRP A 336 13.55 -6.03 14.21
CA TRP A 336 12.95 -6.85 13.16
C TRP A 336 13.82 -6.88 11.91
N SER A 337 14.37 -5.73 11.50
CA SER A 337 15.35 -5.62 10.43
C SER A 337 16.60 -6.44 10.74
N THR A 338 17.13 -6.36 11.97
CA THR A 338 18.27 -7.19 12.40
C THR A 338 17.99 -8.69 12.27
N LEU A 339 16.78 -9.15 12.63
CA LEU A 339 16.38 -10.56 12.51
C LEU A 339 16.27 -10.99 11.04
N VAL A 340 15.65 -10.16 10.19
CA VAL A 340 15.60 -10.42 8.74
C VAL A 340 17.00 -10.49 8.17
N GLN A 341 17.85 -9.51 8.43
CA GLN A 341 19.23 -9.47 7.94
C GLN A 341 20.12 -10.61 8.46
N ALA A 342 19.76 -11.21 9.60
CA ALA A 342 20.42 -12.40 10.11
C ALA A 342 19.93 -13.71 9.44
N GLY A 343 18.97 -13.64 8.52
CA GLY A 343 18.41 -14.81 7.83
C GLY A 343 17.54 -15.69 8.72
N VAL A 344 16.85 -15.09 9.70
CA VAL A 344 15.97 -15.84 10.62
C VAL A 344 14.75 -16.37 9.85
N ASN A 345 14.86 -17.62 9.41
CA ASN A 345 13.80 -18.38 8.76
C ASN A 345 12.93 -19.15 9.77
N THR A 346 12.11 -20.11 9.31
CA THR A 346 11.20 -20.87 10.20
C THR A 346 11.97 -21.67 11.25
N VAL A 347 13.12 -22.23 10.88
CA VAL A 347 14.01 -22.95 11.80
C VAL A 347 14.65 -21.98 12.80
N GLY A 348 15.20 -20.85 12.33
CA GLY A 348 15.77 -19.82 13.21
C GLY A 348 14.75 -19.26 14.21
N ALA A 349 13.50 -19.09 13.78
CA ALA A 349 12.41 -18.65 14.64
C ALA A 349 11.97 -19.69 15.68
N SER A 350 12.34 -20.96 15.52
CA SER A 350 12.06 -22.00 16.54
C SER A 350 13.05 -21.99 17.71
N VAL A 351 14.16 -21.24 17.61
CA VAL A 351 15.20 -21.18 18.65
C VAL A 351 14.67 -20.47 19.91
N PRO A 352 14.87 -21.04 21.12
CA PRO A 352 14.50 -20.38 22.37
C PRO A 352 15.11 -18.98 22.50
N GLY A 353 14.29 -17.99 22.85
CA GLY A 353 14.69 -16.58 22.95
C GLY A 353 14.51 -15.77 21.67
N VAL A 354 14.39 -16.41 20.50
CA VAL A 354 14.03 -15.76 19.22
C VAL A 354 12.53 -15.94 18.93
N SER A 355 11.99 -17.11 19.27
CA SER A 355 10.61 -17.49 18.97
C SER A 355 9.56 -16.48 19.42
N GLY A 356 9.66 -15.97 20.65
CA GLY A 356 8.74 -14.96 21.17
C GLY A 356 8.80 -13.63 20.41
N ILE A 357 10.01 -13.22 20.00
CA ILE A 357 10.22 -11.96 19.28
C ILE A 357 9.61 -12.06 17.88
N VAL A 358 9.88 -13.16 17.16
CA VAL A 358 9.36 -13.38 15.81
C VAL A 358 7.85 -13.62 15.82
N ALA A 359 7.34 -14.38 16.79
CA ALA A 359 5.90 -14.57 16.94
C ALA A 359 5.19 -13.23 17.21
N ASN A 360 5.77 -12.37 18.05
CA ASN A 360 5.22 -11.03 18.27
C ASN A 360 5.31 -10.17 17.02
N SER A 361 6.46 -10.10 16.32
CA SER A 361 6.58 -9.26 15.11
C SER A 361 5.58 -9.65 14.03
N VAL A 362 5.45 -10.96 13.74
CA VAL A 362 4.45 -11.48 12.80
C VAL A 362 3.04 -11.15 13.29
N HIS A 363 2.76 -11.31 14.58
CA HIS A 363 1.47 -10.93 15.15
C HIS A 363 1.16 -9.44 14.97
N GLN A 364 2.12 -8.54 15.22
CA GLN A 364 1.93 -7.10 15.03
C GLN A 364 1.63 -6.76 13.56
N LEU A 365 2.40 -7.31 12.62
CA LEU A 365 2.20 -7.09 11.17
C LEU A 365 0.83 -7.59 10.71
N ASP A 366 0.43 -8.80 11.10
CA ASP A 366 -0.81 -9.42 10.61
C ASP A 366 -2.07 -8.92 11.33
N THR A 367 -1.95 -8.54 12.61
CA THR A 367 -3.11 -8.20 13.44
C THR A 367 -3.45 -6.72 13.44
N PHE A 368 -2.44 -5.84 13.45
CA PHE A 368 -2.67 -4.40 13.65
C PHE A 368 -2.33 -3.54 12.44
N LYS A 369 -1.65 -4.10 11.43
CA LYS A 369 -1.07 -3.36 10.29
C LYS A 369 -1.47 -3.93 8.93
N SER A 370 -2.46 -4.84 8.93
CA SER A 370 -2.90 -5.58 7.75
C SER A 370 -4.42 -5.53 7.61
N PRO A 371 -4.96 -5.13 6.45
CA PRO A 371 -6.40 -5.20 6.18
C PRO A 371 -7.00 -6.60 6.34
N MET A 372 -6.22 -7.67 6.14
CA MET A 372 -6.64 -9.06 6.34
C MET A 372 -6.82 -9.48 7.80
N THR A 373 -6.46 -8.62 8.76
CA THR A 373 -6.61 -8.89 10.20
C THR A 373 -7.98 -9.43 10.57
N PRO A 374 -8.06 -10.41 11.51
CA PRO A 374 -9.33 -10.88 12.05
C PRO A 374 -10.03 -9.84 12.95
N LEU A 375 -9.32 -8.80 13.41
CA LEU A 375 -9.90 -7.77 14.29
C LEU A 375 -10.79 -6.76 13.55
N LEU A 376 -10.66 -6.66 12.23
CA LEU A 376 -11.50 -5.81 11.39
C LEU A 376 -12.51 -6.68 10.62
N PRO A 377 -13.71 -6.91 11.19
CA PRO A 377 -14.79 -7.52 10.44
C PRO A 377 -15.29 -6.53 9.39
N VAL A 378 -15.71 -7.05 8.25
CA VAL A 378 -16.49 -6.27 7.29
C VAL A 378 -17.93 -6.31 7.77
N ASP A 379 -18.48 -5.17 8.19
CA ASP A 379 -19.88 -5.03 8.63
C ASP A 379 -20.60 -3.86 7.94
N ALA A 380 -19.89 -3.14 7.07
CA ALA A 380 -20.42 -2.12 6.17
C ALA A 380 -19.90 -2.32 4.74
N LYS A 381 -20.69 -1.87 3.76
CA LYS A 381 -20.35 -1.90 2.33
C LYS A 381 -19.76 -0.57 1.89
N VAL A 382 -18.54 -0.25 2.33
CA VAL A 382 -17.81 0.93 1.82
C VAL A 382 -17.47 0.69 0.34
N PRO A 383 -17.96 1.51 -0.60
CA PRO A 383 -17.57 1.43 -2.01
C PRO A 383 -16.05 1.53 -2.19
N VAL A 384 -15.49 0.65 -3.00
CA VAL A 384 -14.05 0.61 -3.31
C VAL A 384 -13.80 0.54 -4.82
N LEU A 385 -12.88 1.36 -5.30
CA LEU A 385 -12.25 1.17 -6.61
C LEU A 385 -10.74 1.07 -6.43
N GLN A 386 -10.17 -0.11 -6.63
CA GLN A 386 -8.74 -0.36 -6.47
C GLN A 386 -8.04 -0.42 -7.83
N ILE A 387 -6.80 0.07 -7.89
CA ILE A 387 -5.84 -0.30 -8.95
C ILE A 387 -4.71 -1.12 -8.32
N GLN A 388 -4.25 -2.17 -9.02
CA GLN A 388 -3.15 -3.01 -8.57
C GLN A 388 -2.21 -3.34 -9.73
N GLY A 389 -0.91 -3.37 -9.45
CA GLY A 389 0.10 -3.59 -10.47
C GLY A 389 0.28 -5.06 -10.88
N ASN A 390 0.10 -5.38 -12.16
CA ASN A 390 0.53 -6.65 -12.76
C ASN A 390 2.07 -6.80 -12.76
N THR A 391 2.77 -5.68 -12.77
CA THR A 391 4.23 -5.57 -12.81
C THR A 391 4.80 -5.04 -11.50
N ASP A 392 3.99 -4.89 -10.45
CA ASP A 392 4.44 -4.44 -9.14
C ASP A 392 5.16 -5.57 -8.39
N PRO A 393 6.47 -5.42 -8.09
CA PRO A 393 7.22 -6.45 -7.40
C PRO A 393 7.20 -6.33 -5.87
N LEU A 394 6.60 -5.30 -5.30
CA LEU A 394 6.44 -5.16 -3.86
C LEU A 394 5.06 -5.64 -3.43
N PHE A 395 4.02 -5.17 -4.12
CA PHE A 395 2.63 -5.55 -3.86
C PHE A 395 2.02 -6.19 -5.12
N PRO A 396 2.25 -7.49 -5.35
CA PRO A 396 1.68 -8.17 -6.51
C PRO A 396 0.13 -8.25 -6.46
N PRO A 397 -0.54 -8.55 -7.58
CA PRO A 397 -2.00 -8.62 -7.71
C PRO A 397 -2.75 -9.45 -6.67
N ILE A 398 -2.08 -10.42 -6.06
CA ILE A 398 -2.65 -11.26 -5.01
C ILE A 398 -3.23 -10.45 -3.85
N HIS A 399 -2.66 -9.29 -3.52
CA HIS A 399 -3.20 -8.44 -2.45
C HIS A 399 -4.60 -7.89 -2.78
N ALA A 400 -4.80 -7.35 -3.99
CA ALA A 400 -6.14 -6.92 -4.41
C ALA A 400 -7.13 -8.09 -4.48
N GLN A 401 -6.68 -9.27 -4.90
CA GLN A 401 -7.51 -10.47 -4.94
C GLN A 401 -7.91 -10.96 -3.54
N LEU A 402 -7.01 -10.93 -2.56
CA LEU A 402 -7.35 -11.26 -1.16
C LEU A 402 -8.38 -10.28 -0.60
N MET A 403 -8.26 -8.99 -0.91
CA MET A 403 -9.26 -7.98 -0.52
C MET A 403 -10.60 -8.21 -1.21
N TRP A 404 -10.61 -8.50 -2.52
CA TRP A 404 -11.79 -8.89 -3.27
C TRP A 404 -12.49 -10.09 -2.61
N ALA A 405 -11.75 -11.16 -2.31
CA ALA A 405 -12.28 -12.34 -1.65
C ALA A 405 -12.85 -12.01 -0.26
N LYS A 406 -12.15 -11.21 0.56
CA LYS A 406 -12.61 -10.82 1.90
C LYS A 406 -13.95 -10.07 1.85
N VAL A 407 -14.08 -9.06 1.00
CA VAL A 407 -15.31 -8.26 0.96
C VAL A 407 -16.47 -8.98 0.26
N LYS A 408 -16.17 -9.81 -0.77
CA LYS A 408 -17.19 -10.63 -1.45
C LYS A 408 -17.68 -11.79 -0.59
N ALA A 409 -16.85 -12.32 0.31
CA ALA A 409 -17.28 -13.30 1.31
C ALA A 409 -18.27 -12.69 2.32
N PHE A 410 -18.12 -11.40 2.66
CA PHE A 410 -19.10 -10.68 3.47
C PHE A 410 -20.40 -10.42 2.70
N ALA A 411 -20.31 -9.94 1.47
CA ALA A 411 -21.47 -9.70 0.62
C ALA A 411 -21.13 -9.90 -0.87
N PRO A 412 -21.80 -10.83 -1.59
CA PRO A 412 -21.54 -11.03 -3.03
C PRO A 412 -21.74 -9.76 -3.88
N ASP A 413 -22.68 -8.90 -3.47
CA ASP A 413 -22.98 -7.60 -4.09
C ASP A 413 -22.17 -6.44 -3.49
N TYR A 414 -21.09 -6.70 -2.75
CA TYR A 414 -20.21 -5.64 -2.24
C TYR A 414 -19.71 -4.75 -3.41
N PRO A 415 -19.81 -3.41 -3.30
CA PRO A 415 -19.42 -2.47 -4.35
C PRO A 415 -17.89 -2.32 -4.43
N ILE A 416 -17.22 -3.29 -5.04
CA ILE A 416 -15.78 -3.26 -5.32
C ILE A 416 -15.50 -3.43 -6.80
N GLY A 417 -14.62 -2.59 -7.34
CA GLY A 417 -14.00 -2.76 -8.66
C GLY A 417 -12.48 -2.82 -8.51
N VAL A 418 -11.82 -3.62 -9.36
CA VAL A 418 -10.36 -3.74 -9.38
C VAL A 418 -9.85 -3.63 -10.81
N VAL A 419 -8.87 -2.76 -11.03
CA VAL A 419 -8.15 -2.63 -12.29
C VAL A 419 -6.73 -3.14 -12.08
N PHE A 420 -6.36 -4.21 -12.77
CA PHE A 420 -5.00 -4.72 -12.82
C PHE A 420 -4.27 -4.13 -14.02
N ALA A 421 -3.11 -3.50 -13.85
CA ALA A 421 -2.41 -2.84 -14.96
C ALA A 421 -0.89 -2.77 -14.76
N ASP A 422 -0.15 -2.31 -15.76
CA ASP A 422 1.31 -2.07 -15.66
C ASP A 422 1.61 -0.79 -14.83
N VAL A 423 1.35 -0.86 -13.53
CA VAL A 423 1.52 0.23 -12.56
C VAL A 423 2.15 -0.30 -11.28
N GLY A 424 2.57 0.58 -10.38
CA GLY A 424 3.14 0.20 -9.08
C GLY A 424 4.65 0.43 -9.04
N HIS A 425 5.36 -0.30 -8.19
CA HIS A 425 6.72 0.04 -7.76
C HIS A 425 7.86 -0.34 -8.73
N SER A 426 8.98 0.38 -8.59
CA SER A 426 10.27 0.10 -9.24
C SER A 426 10.18 -0.14 -10.74
N TYR A 427 10.11 -1.38 -11.21
CA TYR A 427 10.16 -1.66 -12.65
C TYR A 427 8.81 -1.62 -13.38
N ALA A 428 7.71 -1.32 -12.69
CA ALA A 428 6.45 -1.10 -13.36
C ALA A 428 6.53 0.17 -14.24
N SER A 429 6.03 0.09 -15.49
CA SER A 429 6.22 1.15 -16.47
C SER A 429 5.40 2.41 -16.17
N ASN A 430 4.31 2.27 -15.40
CA ASN A 430 3.37 3.33 -15.06
C ASN A 430 2.95 4.22 -16.26
N PRO A 431 2.45 3.64 -17.38
CA PRO A 431 2.16 4.42 -18.58
C PRO A 431 1.12 5.52 -18.34
N ALA A 432 1.36 6.70 -18.92
CA ALA A 432 0.51 7.87 -18.70
C ALA A 432 -0.94 7.68 -19.17
N ASP A 433 -1.16 6.92 -20.23
CA ASP A 433 -2.49 6.59 -20.75
C ASP A 433 -3.25 5.59 -19.87
N VAL A 434 -2.55 4.64 -19.24
CA VAL A 434 -3.13 3.74 -18.21
C VAL A 434 -3.61 4.55 -17.01
N TRP A 435 -2.77 5.44 -16.49
CA TRP A 435 -3.13 6.32 -15.37
C TRP A 435 -4.25 7.30 -15.74
N ALA A 436 -4.22 7.89 -16.93
CA ALA A 436 -5.30 8.76 -17.40
C ALA A 436 -6.64 8.02 -17.47
N ALA A 437 -6.65 6.77 -17.96
CA ALA A 437 -7.85 5.94 -18.01
C ALA A 437 -8.36 5.59 -16.60
N PHE A 438 -7.47 5.21 -15.68
CA PHE A 438 -7.83 4.90 -14.30
C PHE A 438 -8.34 6.15 -13.56
N ASN A 439 -7.60 7.26 -13.59
CA ASN A 439 -7.98 8.50 -12.91
C ASN A 439 -9.32 9.05 -13.42
N LYS A 440 -9.65 8.85 -14.71
CA LYS A 440 -10.98 9.15 -15.22
C LYS A 440 -12.07 8.28 -14.58
N LYS A 441 -11.84 6.97 -14.44
CA LYS A 441 -12.77 6.04 -13.77
C LYS A 441 -12.88 6.36 -12.28
N ALA A 442 -11.76 6.64 -11.61
CA ALA A 442 -11.69 6.99 -10.20
C ALA A 442 -12.37 8.32 -9.87
N ASN A 443 -12.20 9.35 -10.71
CA ASN A 443 -12.92 10.62 -10.56
C ASN A 443 -14.44 10.44 -10.72
N ALA A 444 -14.90 9.66 -11.70
CA ALA A 444 -16.33 9.35 -11.84
C ALA A 444 -16.86 8.56 -10.64
N PHE A 445 -16.05 7.66 -10.07
CA PHE A 445 -16.39 6.90 -8.88
C PHE A 445 -16.57 7.78 -7.64
N VAL A 446 -15.58 8.61 -7.31
CA VAL A 446 -15.69 9.50 -6.14
C VAL A 446 -16.78 10.55 -6.32
N ASP A 447 -16.99 11.08 -7.53
CA ASP A 447 -18.08 12.03 -7.80
C ASP A 447 -19.45 11.40 -7.58
N HIS A 448 -19.63 10.15 -7.99
CA HIS A 448 -20.87 9.42 -7.73
C HIS A 448 -21.13 9.23 -6.23
N TYR A 449 -20.15 8.74 -5.48
CA TYR A 449 -20.36 8.36 -4.07
C TYR A 449 -20.25 9.53 -3.09
N LEU A 450 -19.47 10.57 -3.40
CA LEU A 450 -19.22 11.70 -2.49
C LEU A 450 -19.94 12.98 -2.90
N LEU A 451 -20.08 13.27 -4.20
CA LEU A 451 -20.86 14.43 -4.66
C LEU A 451 -22.33 14.07 -4.94
N GLY A 452 -22.62 12.80 -5.24
CA GLY A 452 -23.96 12.37 -5.66
C GLY A 452 -24.26 12.76 -7.11
N THR A 453 -23.21 12.86 -7.95
CA THR A 453 -23.32 13.31 -9.35
C THR A 453 -22.85 12.23 -10.32
N GLY A 454 -23.39 12.25 -11.54
CA GLY A 454 -23.04 11.27 -12.56
C GLY A 454 -23.59 9.86 -12.31
N PRO A 455 -23.43 8.96 -13.30
CA PRO A 455 -23.88 7.57 -13.18
C PRO A 455 -22.96 6.76 -12.25
N ALA A 456 -23.49 5.68 -11.67
CA ALA A 456 -22.68 4.72 -10.94
C ALA A 456 -21.63 4.08 -11.88
N PRO A 457 -20.35 4.04 -11.52
CA PRO A 457 -19.32 3.40 -12.34
C PRO A 457 -19.49 1.87 -12.34
N ALA A 458 -19.06 1.23 -13.43
CA ALA A 458 -18.92 -0.22 -13.46
C ALA A 458 -17.84 -0.67 -12.47
N LEU A 459 -18.20 -1.58 -11.57
CA LEU A 459 -17.33 -2.15 -10.55
C LEU A 459 -17.11 -3.65 -10.84
N ASP A 460 -16.12 -3.89 -11.68
CA ASP A 460 -15.70 -5.18 -12.23
C ASP A 460 -14.24 -5.50 -11.89
N ALA A 461 -13.84 -6.76 -12.06
CA ALA A 461 -12.43 -7.12 -12.10
C ALA A 461 -11.96 -7.05 -13.55
N SER A 462 -10.99 -6.19 -13.82
CA SER A 462 -10.47 -5.96 -15.17
C SER A 462 -8.95 -5.93 -15.16
N ALA A 463 -8.34 -6.33 -16.27
CA ALA A 463 -6.91 -6.26 -16.46
C ALA A 463 -6.57 -5.59 -17.79
N VAL A 464 -5.75 -4.55 -17.74
CA VAL A 464 -5.15 -3.91 -18.90
C VAL A 464 -3.91 -4.73 -19.30
N LEU A 465 -3.82 -5.09 -20.58
CA LEU A 465 -2.68 -5.83 -21.10
C LEU A 465 -1.40 -5.02 -20.91
N THR A 466 -0.42 -5.67 -20.32
CA THR A 466 0.92 -5.16 -20.08
C THR A 466 1.67 -5.01 -21.42
N ARG A 467 2.26 -3.84 -21.67
CA ARG A 467 2.93 -3.48 -22.95
C ARG A 467 4.44 -3.42 -22.77
N CYS A 468 5.05 -4.60 -22.69
CA CYS A 468 6.47 -4.75 -22.34
C CYS A 468 7.42 -4.99 -23.51
N ARG A 469 6.90 -5.19 -24.72
CA ARG A 469 7.76 -5.44 -25.89
C ARG A 469 8.15 -4.13 -26.57
N PRO A 470 9.35 -4.05 -27.18
CA PRO A 470 9.73 -2.92 -28.00
C PRO A 470 8.65 -2.59 -29.04
N GLY A 471 8.30 -1.30 -29.14
CA GLY A 471 7.27 -0.82 -30.07
C GLY A 471 5.84 -0.82 -29.51
N GLN A 472 5.56 -1.48 -28.39
CA GLN A 472 4.19 -1.54 -27.84
C GLN A 472 3.78 -0.30 -27.04
N ALA A 473 4.70 0.60 -26.69
CA ALA A 473 4.39 1.76 -25.83
C ALA A 473 3.28 2.67 -26.38
N GLY A 474 3.07 2.69 -27.71
CA GLY A 474 2.01 3.45 -28.38
C GLY A 474 0.77 2.64 -28.76
N ASP A 475 0.75 1.34 -28.46
CA ASP A 475 -0.40 0.48 -28.79
C ASP A 475 -1.63 0.89 -27.97
N PRO A 476 -2.85 0.86 -28.53
CA PRO A 476 -4.06 1.14 -27.76
C PRO A 476 -4.20 0.24 -26.54
N LEU A 477 -4.75 0.79 -25.45
CA LEU A 477 -5.07 0.01 -24.26
C LEU A 477 -6.06 -1.10 -24.61
N THR A 478 -5.66 -2.35 -24.36
CA THR A 478 -6.54 -3.51 -24.45
C THR A 478 -6.88 -3.96 -23.04
N THR A 479 -8.17 -4.08 -22.73
CA THR A 479 -8.66 -4.49 -21.41
C THR A 479 -9.47 -5.78 -21.55
N VAL A 480 -9.19 -6.73 -20.66
CA VAL A 480 -10.00 -7.94 -20.46
C VAL A 480 -10.68 -7.83 -19.10
N ALA A 481 -11.88 -8.38 -18.95
CA ALA A 481 -12.65 -8.25 -17.71
C ALA A 481 -13.43 -9.53 -17.41
N GLY A 482 -13.72 -9.73 -16.12
CA GLY A 482 -14.42 -10.89 -15.62
C GLY A 482 -15.03 -10.64 -14.22
N PRO A 483 -15.74 -11.62 -13.66
CA PRO A 483 -16.39 -11.49 -12.36
C PRO A 483 -15.43 -11.56 -11.16
N SER A 484 -14.16 -11.92 -11.36
CA SER A 484 -13.09 -11.97 -10.37
C SER A 484 -11.74 -12.06 -11.11
N LEU A 485 -10.60 -11.97 -10.41
CA LEU A 485 -9.28 -12.19 -11.04
C LEU A 485 -9.21 -13.55 -11.77
N ALA A 486 -9.59 -14.64 -11.07
CA ALA A 486 -9.63 -15.98 -11.65
C ALA A 486 -10.67 -16.12 -12.78
N GLY A 487 -11.71 -15.28 -12.77
CA GLY A 487 -12.78 -15.28 -13.78
C GLY A 487 -12.47 -14.43 -15.02
N ILE A 488 -11.34 -13.74 -15.10
CA ILE A 488 -10.92 -13.02 -16.32
C ILE A 488 -10.50 -14.01 -17.42
N ALA A 489 -9.83 -15.10 -17.04
CA ALA A 489 -9.52 -16.17 -17.96
C ALA A 489 -10.73 -17.08 -18.20
N HIS A 490 -10.82 -17.59 -19.43
CA HIS A 490 -11.90 -18.48 -19.86
C HIS A 490 -11.43 -19.92 -20.04
N ASP A 491 -10.11 -20.13 -20.10
CA ASP A 491 -9.50 -21.44 -20.37
C ASP A 491 -8.11 -21.55 -19.72
N THR A 492 -7.55 -22.75 -19.75
CA THR A 492 -6.23 -23.10 -19.22
C THR A 492 -5.34 -23.66 -20.31
N ARG A 493 -4.07 -23.23 -20.35
CA ARG A 493 -3.02 -23.89 -21.15
C ARG A 493 -2.03 -24.55 -20.21
N THR A 494 -1.89 -25.86 -20.32
CA THR A 494 -1.00 -26.65 -19.46
C THR A 494 0.26 -27.04 -20.23
N PHE A 495 1.39 -26.73 -19.62
CA PHE A 495 2.71 -27.12 -20.10
C PHE A 495 3.33 -28.04 -19.06
N SER A 496 3.60 -29.30 -19.43
CA SER A 496 4.15 -30.32 -18.54
C SER A 496 5.41 -30.92 -19.14
N THR A 497 6.42 -31.12 -18.31
CA THR A 497 7.67 -31.77 -18.70
C THR A 497 8.03 -32.87 -17.73
N GLY A 498 8.45 -34.01 -18.28
CA GLY A 498 9.15 -35.04 -17.54
C GLY A 498 10.65 -34.73 -17.48
N GLY A 499 11.30 -35.11 -16.38
CA GLY A 499 12.71 -34.81 -16.15
C GLY A 499 12.90 -33.44 -15.50
N GLY A 500 13.75 -33.40 -14.48
CA GLY A 500 14.13 -32.16 -13.82
C GLY A 500 15.60 -32.19 -13.42
N GLY A 501 15.92 -31.62 -12.28
CA GLY A 501 17.30 -31.43 -11.88
C GLY A 501 17.43 -30.96 -10.45
N VAL A 502 18.63 -30.55 -10.11
CA VAL A 502 18.97 -30.07 -8.77
C VAL A 502 19.10 -28.56 -8.82
N THR A 503 18.47 -27.89 -7.86
CA THR A 503 18.73 -26.48 -7.56
C THR A 503 19.26 -26.33 -6.13
N SER A 504 19.92 -25.23 -5.84
CA SER A 504 20.51 -24.93 -4.54
C SER A 504 20.44 -23.44 -4.23
N ASN A 505 20.65 -23.07 -2.96
CA ASN A 505 20.69 -21.67 -2.53
C ASN A 505 21.91 -20.88 -3.01
N VAL A 506 22.82 -21.52 -3.76
CA VAL A 506 23.99 -20.94 -4.41
C VAL A 506 24.31 -21.70 -5.70
N PRO A 507 25.03 -21.09 -6.68
CA PRO A 507 25.47 -19.69 -6.72
C PRO A 507 24.35 -18.74 -7.15
N ALA A 508 24.54 -17.44 -6.89
CA ALA A 508 23.72 -16.39 -7.48
C ALA A 508 23.93 -16.35 -9.00
N GLY A 509 22.85 -16.15 -9.75
CA GLY A 509 22.86 -16.07 -11.20
C GLY A 509 22.71 -14.65 -11.75
N ILE A 510 23.01 -14.48 -13.03
CA ILE A 510 22.89 -13.19 -13.72
C ILE A 510 21.43 -12.77 -13.92
N GLU A 511 20.49 -13.70 -14.05
CA GLU A 511 19.07 -13.38 -14.24
C GLU A 511 18.45 -12.87 -12.93
N GLY A 512 18.87 -13.42 -11.79
CA GLY A 512 18.46 -12.90 -10.47
C GLY A 512 18.87 -11.43 -10.31
N VAL A 513 20.13 -11.12 -10.60
CA VAL A 513 20.64 -9.74 -10.58
C VAL A 513 19.95 -8.86 -11.61
N ALA A 514 19.81 -9.30 -12.87
CA ALA A 514 19.28 -8.48 -13.96
C ALA A 514 17.75 -8.29 -13.89
N SER A 515 17.05 -9.08 -13.08
CA SER A 515 15.62 -8.95 -12.87
C SER A 515 15.24 -8.32 -11.53
N ASP A 516 16.22 -8.03 -10.66
CA ASP A 516 15.98 -7.38 -9.38
C ASP A 516 15.43 -5.93 -9.57
N PRO A 517 14.39 -5.54 -8.82
CA PRO A 517 13.77 -4.22 -8.94
C PRO A 517 14.64 -3.07 -8.44
N ILE A 518 15.51 -3.28 -7.45
CA ILE A 518 16.23 -2.21 -6.76
C ILE A 518 17.63 -2.00 -7.34
N VAL A 519 18.38 -3.07 -7.55
CA VAL A 519 19.72 -3.06 -8.14
C VAL A 519 19.68 -2.48 -9.55
N ASN A 520 18.64 -2.77 -10.33
CA ASN A 520 18.46 -2.22 -11.68
C ASN A 520 17.66 -0.92 -11.73
N GLY A 521 17.21 -0.40 -10.58
CA GLY A 521 16.53 0.90 -10.47
C GLY A 521 17.50 2.09 -10.47
N GLY A 522 18.80 1.87 -10.22
CA GLY A 522 19.77 2.94 -9.99
C GLY A 522 19.53 3.69 -8.67
N ALA A 523 20.39 4.66 -8.33
CA ALA A 523 20.27 5.44 -7.08
C ALA A 523 18.95 6.23 -6.94
N ALA A 524 18.27 6.51 -8.07
CA ALA A 524 16.95 7.14 -8.11
C ALA A 524 15.78 6.14 -8.07
N GLY A 525 16.03 4.83 -8.12
CA GLY A 525 15.01 3.78 -8.23
C GLY A 525 15.03 2.75 -7.10
N GLN A 526 15.75 3.00 -6.01
CA GLN A 526 15.87 2.00 -4.93
C GLN A 526 14.60 1.86 -4.05
N VAL A 527 13.65 2.78 -4.19
CA VAL A 527 12.34 2.81 -3.50
C VAL A 527 11.34 3.77 -4.16
N ALA A 528 11.75 4.51 -5.20
CA ALA A 528 10.85 5.39 -5.92
C ALA A 528 9.70 4.57 -6.56
N PRO A 529 8.45 5.06 -6.53
CA PRO A 529 7.31 4.35 -7.09
C PRO A 529 7.39 4.21 -8.61
N PHE A 530 8.36 4.79 -9.32
CA PHE A 530 8.44 4.77 -10.78
C PHE A 530 9.85 4.42 -11.27
N GLY A 531 9.95 3.54 -12.26
CA GLY A 531 11.23 3.10 -12.83
C GLY A 531 11.09 2.28 -14.12
N SER A 532 12.23 1.73 -14.54
CA SER A 532 12.68 1.55 -15.94
C SER A 532 11.99 0.45 -16.78
N GLY A 533 10.67 0.28 -16.63
CA GLY A 533 9.85 -0.62 -17.44
C GLY A 533 10.23 -2.10 -17.30
N CYS A 534 9.69 -2.91 -18.20
CA CYS A 534 9.74 -4.36 -18.09
C CYS A 534 11.15 -4.94 -18.11
N ARG A 535 11.35 -6.05 -17.41
CA ARG A 535 12.67 -6.69 -17.28
C ARG A 535 12.97 -7.55 -18.51
N VAL A 536 13.70 -6.97 -19.47
CA VAL A 536 14.14 -7.61 -20.72
C VAL A 536 15.65 -7.83 -20.69
N MET A 537 16.11 -9.01 -21.07
CA MET A 537 17.53 -9.35 -21.17
C MET A 537 17.83 -10.32 -22.31
N SER A 538 19.10 -10.57 -22.62
CA SER A 538 19.47 -11.66 -23.53
C SER A 538 19.11 -13.01 -22.92
N ALA A 539 18.59 -13.92 -23.73
CA ALA A 539 18.19 -15.24 -23.29
C ALA A 539 19.38 -16.02 -22.71
N THR A 540 19.21 -16.53 -21.50
CA THR A 540 20.24 -17.26 -20.76
C THR A 540 19.56 -18.24 -19.79
N THR A 541 20.36 -19.02 -19.06
CA THR A 541 19.88 -19.81 -17.91
C THR A 541 20.99 -19.81 -16.87
N ASP A 542 20.65 -19.36 -15.67
CA ASP A 542 21.58 -19.27 -14.55
C ASP A 542 22.11 -20.66 -14.13
N PRO A 543 23.36 -20.75 -13.61
CA PRO A 543 23.85 -21.97 -12.99
C PRO A 543 22.98 -22.38 -11.79
N GLY A 544 22.76 -23.68 -11.59
CA GLY A 544 21.96 -24.17 -10.45
C GLY A 544 20.45 -23.93 -10.58
N VAL A 545 19.97 -23.58 -11.78
CA VAL A 545 18.55 -23.44 -12.10
C VAL A 545 18.07 -24.62 -12.92
N VAL A 546 16.87 -25.11 -12.62
CA VAL A 546 16.17 -26.09 -13.47
C VAL A 546 15.22 -25.31 -14.37
N ALA A 547 15.40 -25.43 -15.69
CA ALA A 547 14.64 -24.66 -16.67
C ALA A 547 14.03 -25.56 -17.76
N TRP A 548 12.82 -25.20 -18.19
CA TRP A 548 12.13 -25.83 -19.30
C TRP A 548 11.65 -24.77 -20.28
N THR A 549 11.70 -25.08 -21.57
CA THR A 549 11.18 -24.19 -22.62
C THR A 549 10.06 -24.86 -23.39
N TYR A 550 9.03 -24.09 -23.72
CA TYR A 550 7.83 -24.56 -24.40
C TYR A 550 7.56 -23.70 -25.64
N PRO A 551 7.42 -24.29 -26.84
CA PRO A 551 7.05 -23.53 -28.02
C PRO A 551 5.62 -23.00 -27.90
N VAL A 552 5.40 -21.81 -28.46
CA VAL A 552 4.07 -21.19 -28.56
C VAL A 552 3.64 -21.19 -30.02
N ASP A 553 2.80 -22.15 -30.41
CA ASP A 553 2.36 -22.33 -31.80
C ASP A 553 1.24 -21.36 -32.20
N HIS A 554 0.51 -20.84 -31.21
CA HIS A 554 -0.59 -19.90 -31.39
C HIS A 554 -0.46 -18.75 -30.40
N THR A 555 -0.77 -17.54 -30.86
CA THR A 555 -0.80 -16.37 -29.98
C THR A 555 -1.83 -16.60 -28.88
N MET A 556 -1.45 -16.33 -27.63
CA MET A 556 -2.32 -16.43 -26.47
C MET A 556 -2.14 -15.24 -25.53
N THR A 557 -3.16 -14.97 -24.73
CA THR A 557 -3.17 -13.87 -23.78
C THR A 557 -3.40 -14.44 -22.39
N ILE A 558 -2.33 -14.44 -21.60
CA ILE A 558 -2.35 -14.81 -20.19
C ILE A 558 -3.10 -13.72 -19.43
N ALA A 559 -4.06 -14.07 -18.58
CA ALA A 559 -4.74 -13.13 -17.70
C ALA A 559 -5.15 -13.80 -16.39
N GLY A 560 -4.41 -13.53 -15.30
CA GLY A 560 -4.58 -14.19 -14.00
C GLY A 560 -3.28 -14.81 -13.50
N GLN A 561 -3.35 -15.60 -12.43
CA GLN A 561 -2.16 -16.22 -11.81
C GLN A 561 -1.77 -17.54 -12.49
N PRO A 562 -0.52 -17.67 -13.01
CA PRO A 562 0.03 -18.95 -13.42
C PRO A 562 0.15 -19.90 -12.22
N LEU A 563 -0.33 -21.13 -12.36
CA LEU A 563 -0.20 -22.17 -11.34
C LEU A 563 1.00 -23.06 -11.64
N VAL A 564 1.96 -23.14 -10.72
CA VAL A 564 3.13 -24.01 -10.81
C VAL A 564 2.92 -25.22 -9.91
N ARG A 565 3.16 -26.42 -10.45
CA ARG A 565 3.18 -27.68 -9.69
C ARG A 565 4.56 -28.32 -9.83
N LEU A 566 5.15 -28.68 -8.71
CA LEU A 566 6.47 -29.31 -8.64
C LEU A 566 6.41 -30.55 -7.78
N THR A 567 7.28 -31.53 -8.07
CA THR A 567 7.61 -32.59 -7.11
C THR A 567 9.03 -32.38 -6.62
N VAL A 568 9.18 -32.09 -5.33
CA VAL A 568 10.44 -31.67 -4.73
C VAL A 568 10.92 -32.63 -3.65
N GLN A 569 12.23 -32.80 -3.56
CA GLN A 569 12.89 -33.49 -2.45
C GLN A 569 14.06 -32.64 -1.96
N THR A 570 14.06 -32.30 -0.67
CA THR A 570 15.16 -31.57 -0.04
C THR A 570 15.52 -32.26 1.28
N PRO A 571 16.82 -32.39 1.61
CA PRO A 571 17.26 -32.85 2.93
C PRO A 571 17.27 -31.70 3.96
N ALA A 572 17.12 -30.45 3.52
CA ALA A 572 17.15 -29.29 4.41
C ALA A 572 15.80 -29.12 5.13
N PRO A 573 15.80 -28.81 6.44
CA PRO A 573 14.57 -28.59 7.21
C PRO A 573 13.79 -27.33 6.80
N ASP A 574 14.48 -26.40 6.13
CA ASP A 574 13.96 -25.16 5.58
C ASP A 574 14.69 -24.89 4.25
N ALA A 575 13.94 -24.57 3.21
CA ALA A 575 14.46 -24.18 1.90
C ALA A 575 13.48 -23.26 1.16
N GLU A 576 13.99 -22.44 0.25
CA GLU A 576 13.21 -21.71 -0.72
C GLU A 576 13.11 -22.44 -2.07
N VAL A 577 11.97 -22.26 -2.73
CA VAL A 577 11.76 -22.61 -4.13
C VAL A 577 11.09 -21.43 -4.82
N ALA A 578 11.86 -20.67 -5.56
CA ALA A 578 11.38 -19.60 -6.42
C ALA A 578 11.14 -20.13 -7.84
N ALA A 579 10.18 -19.53 -8.53
CA ALA A 579 9.91 -19.80 -9.93
C ALA A 579 9.77 -18.51 -10.73
N ARG A 580 10.31 -18.52 -11.95
CA ARG A 580 10.24 -17.40 -12.91
C ARG A 580 9.65 -17.89 -14.21
N LEU A 581 8.69 -17.14 -14.75
CA LEU A 581 8.09 -17.37 -16.06
C LEU A 581 8.54 -16.26 -17.00
N TRP A 582 9.19 -16.65 -18.09
CA TRP A 582 9.73 -15.75 -19.09
C TRP A 582 9.09 -15.96 -20.46
N ASP A 583 8.99 -14.87 -21.21
CA ASP A 583 8.68 -14.84 -22.63
C ASP A 583 9.98 -14.72 -23.44
N LEU A 584 10.28 -15.69 -24.29
CA LEU A 584 11.50 -15.74 -25.12
C LEU A 584 11.14 -15.42 -26.57
N SER A 585 11.56 -14.25 -27.02
CA SER A 585 11.33 -13.78 -28.38
C SER A 585 12.36 -14.37 -29.37
N PRO A 586 12.00 -14.50 -30.67
CA PRO A 586 12.88 -15.05 -31.71
C PRO A 586 14.20 -14.29 -31.91
N ASP A 587 14.30 -13.04 -31.45
CA ASP A 587 15.50 -12.21 -31.48
C ASP A 587 16.53 -12.57 -30.38
N GLY A 588 16.26 -13.61 -29.59
CA GLY A 588 17.14 -14.09 -28.54
C GLY A 588 17.05 -13.29 -27.24
N LYS A 589 15.97 -12.53 -27.03
CA LYS A 589 15.66 -11.88 -25.76
C LYS A 589 14.71 -12.71 -24.91
N GLN A 590 14.75 -12.50 -23.61
CA GLN A 590 13.78 -13.00 -22.66
C GLN A 590 13.22 -11.84 -21.82
N THR A 591 11.91 -11.84 -21.59
CA THR A 591 11.22 -10.84 -20.78
C THR A 591 10.49 -11.51 -19.63
N LEU A 592 10.64 -10.99 -18.42
CA LEU A 592 9.97 -11.56 -17.25
C LEU A 592 8.46 -11.29 -17.33
N ILE A 593 7.66 -12.36 -17.40
CA ILE A 593 6.20 -12.28 -17.32
C ILE A 593 5.78 -12.22 -15.86
N SER A 594 6.28 -13.15 -15.05
CA SER A 594 5.87 -13.29 -13.65
C SER A 594 6.89 -14.08 -12.85
N ARG A 595 6.83 -13.94 -11.53
CA ARG A 595 7.61 -14.70 -10.56
C ARG A 595 6.78 -15.01 -9.32
N GLY A 596 7.27 -15.95 -8.52
CA GLY A 596 6.69 -16.31 -7.22
C GLY A 596 7.67 -17.16 -6.41
N VAL A 597 7.42 -17.29 -5.11
CA VAL A 597 8.26 -18.07 -4.20
C VAL A 597 7.41 -18.92 -3.27
N TYR A 598 7.94 -20.08 -2.92
CA TYR A 598 7.35 -21.03 -2.00
C TYR A 598 8.36 -21.40 -0.93
N ARG A 599 7.95 -21.30 0.34
CA ARG A 599 8.76 -21.74 1.47
C ARG A 599 8.50 -23.22 1.75
N LEU A 600 9.53 -24.04 1.59
CA LEU A 600 9.61 -25.41 2.07
C LEU A 600 10.04 -25.38 3.54
N ALA A 601 9.10 -25.55 4.47
CA ALA A 601 9.44 -25.76 5.88
C ALA A 601 8.72 -26.97 6.45
N GLY A 602 9.47 -27.81 7.16
CA GLY A 602 8.98 -28.99 7.85
C GLY A 602 9.83 -29.20 9.09
N ILE A 603 9.31 -28.79 10.25
CA ILE A 603 9.96 -29.02 11.54
C ILE A 603 9.16 -30.12 12.24
N PRO A 604 9.76 -31.24 12.64
CA PRO A 604 11.21 -31.51 12.69
C PRO A 604 11.82 -32.14 11.41
N SER A 605 11.03 -32.47 10.38
CA SER A 605 11.51 -33.18 9.19
C SER A 605 11.32 -32.40 7.89
N ALA A 606 12.37 -32.35 7.06
CA ALA A 606 12.38 -31.70 5.76
C ALA A 606 11.13 -32.04 4.91
N PRO A 607 10.42 -31.03 4.36
CA PRO A 607 9.24 -31.27 3.56
C PRO A 607 9.66 -31.80 2.18
N SER A 608 9.02 -32.89 1.73
CA SER A 608 9.24 -33.48 0.40
C SER A 608 7.92 -33.95 -0.17
N GLY A 609 7.80 -33.96 -1.50
CA GLY A 609 6.61 -34.40 -2.20
C GLY A 609 6.05 -33.33 -3.17
N PRO A 610 4.78 -33.48 -3.57
CA PRO A 610 4.15 -32.52 -4.47
C PRO A 610 3.92 -31.19 -3.75
N ILE A 611 4.28 -30.10 -4.41
CA ILE A 611 3.92 -28.74 -4.02
C ILE A 611 3.21 -28.06 -5.19
N ALA A 612 2.35 -27.11 -4.86
CA ALA A 612 1.69 -26.26 -5.83
C ALA A 612 1.57 -24.85 -5.25
N PHE A 613 1.84 -23.86 -6.07
CA PHE A 613 1.73 -22.44 -5.71
C PHE A 613 1.58 -21.59 -6.97
N GLU A 614 1.05 -20.39 -6.77
CA GLU A 614 0.77 -19.48 -7.86
C GLU A 614 1.88 -18.44 -8.01
N LEU A 615 2.19 -18.08 -9.25
CA LEU A 615 3.00 -16.91 -9.55
C LEU A 615 2.11 -15.66 -9.54
N SER A 616 2.75 -14.48 -9.42
CA SER A 616 2.03 -13.21 -9.55
C SER A 616 1.18 -13.15 -10.83
N SER A 617 0.00 -12.54 -10.75
CA SER A 617 -0.85 -12.37 -11.94
C SER A 617 -0.20 -11.41 -12.93
N ASN A 618 -0.47 -11.62 -14.21
CA ASN A 618 -0.22 -10.63 -15.25
C ASN A 618 -1.35 -10.67 -16.29
N ALA A 619 -1.42 -9.66 -17.16
CA ALA A 619 -2.21 -9.66 -18.38
C ALA A 619 -1.27 -9.51 -19.57
N TRP A 620 -0.86 -10.61 -20.18
CA TRP A 620 0.30 -10.69 -21.05
C TRP A 620 -0.01 -11.41 -22.35
N ARG A 621 0.29 -10.77 -23.49
CA ARG A 621 0.14 -11.40 -24.82
C ARG A 621 1.45 -12.04 -25.28
N VAL A 622 1.43 -13.36 -25.45
CA VAL A 622 2.53 -14.17 -26.00
C VAL A 622 2.22 -14.49 -27.46
N PRO A 623 2.97 -13.95 -28.44
CA PRO A 623 2.80 -14.23 -29.86
C PRO A 623 3.16 -15.66 -30.24
N ALA A 624 2.61 -16.10 -31.37
CA ALA A 624 3.03 -17.34 -32.00
C ALA A 624 4.48 -17.21 -32.49
N GLY A 625 5.28 -18.26 -32.32
CA GLY A 625 6.70 -18.31 -32.66
C GLY A 625 7.64 -18.02 -31.50
N ASP A 626 7.14 -17.43 -30.42
CA ASP A 626 7.89 -17.24 -29.18
C ASP A 626 7.97 -18.56 -28.39
N LYS A 627 8.76 -18.55 -27.31
CA LYS A 627 8.81 -19.66 -26.35
C LYS A 627 8.51 -19.15 -24.95
N LEU A 628 7.86 -19.98 -24.15
CA LEU A 628 7.82 -19.76 -22.70
C LEU A 628 9.01 -20.46 -22.05
N LYS A 629 9.61 -19.85 -21.04
CA LYS A 629 10.59 -20.50 -20.16
C LYS A 629 10.11 -20.49 -18.73
N LEU A 630 9.92 -21.68 -18.14
CA LEU A 630 9.71 -21.85 -16.71
C LEU A 630 11.05 -22.19 -16.07
N GLU A 631 11.42 -21.43 -15.05
CA GLU A 631 12.60 -21.68 -14.24
C GLU A 631 12.21 -21.96 -12.80
N VAL A 632 12.94 -22.87 -12.16
CA VAL A 632 12.84 -23.17 -10.75
C VAL A 632 14.23 -23.07 -10.13
N THR A 633 14.36 -22.25 -9.10
CA THR A 633 15.62 -21.96 -8.43
C THR A 633 15.46 -21.89 -6.92
N GLY A 634 16.48 -22.32 -6.19
CA GLY A 634 16.63 -22.08 -4.76
C GLY A 634 17.35 -20.78 -4.43
N ALA A 635 17.66 -19.92 -5.41
CA ALA A 635 18.43 -18.68 -5.23
C ALA A 635 18.05 -17.56 -6.23
N ASP A 636 16.88 -16.93 -6.08
CA ASP A 636 16.48 -15.75 -6.90
C ASP A 636 16.92 -14.41 -6.24
N THR A 637 18.19 -14.38 -5.85
CA THR A 637 18.85 -13.22 -5.23
C THR A 637 19.28 -12.19 -6.28
N PRO A 638 19.30 -10.88 -5.98
CA PRO A 638 19.04 -10.23 -4.68
C PRO A 638 17.58 -9.90 -4.38
N TYR A 639 16.64 -10.27 -5.26
CA TYR A 639 15.24 -9.96 -5.03
C TYR A 639 14.68 -10.72 -3.81
N PHE A 640 14.88 -12.03 -3.76
CA PHE A 640 14.61 -12.83 -2.56
C PHE A 640 15.89 -13.04 -1.74
N GLN A 641 15.74 -13.07 -0.41
CA GLN A 641 16.85 -13.32 0.49
C GLN A 641 17.34 -14.76 0.36
N VAL A 642 18.63 -14.92 0.06
CA VAL A 642 19.28 -16.24 0.07
C VAL A 642 19.10 -16.91 1.43
N ASP A 643 18.69 -18.17 1.43
CA ASP A 643 18.58 -18.96 2.65
C ASP A 643 19.88 -19.03 3.44
N GLY A 644 19.79 -18.76 4.75
CA GLY A 644 20.89 -18.92 5.70
C GLY A 644 21.28 -20.38 5.96
N ILE A 645 20.39 -21.33 5.64
CA ILE A 645 20.65 -22.78 5.72
C ILE A 645 21.05 -23.26 4.32
N PRO A 646 22.26 -23.83 4.13
CA PRO A 646 22.61 -24.47 2.87
C PRO A 646 21.59 -25.51 2.46
N SER A 647 21.01 -25.36 1.27
CA SER A 647 19.94 -26.21 0.78
C SER A 647 20.20 -26.68 -0.65
N VAL A 648 19.77 -27.91 -0.93
CA VAL A 648 19.81 -28.55 -2.24
C VAL A 648 18.47 -29.24 -2.44
N THR A 649 17.73 -28.81 -3.46
CA THR A 649 16.39 -29.30 -3.74
C THR A 649 16.39 -29.99 -5.10
N ASN A 650 16.08 -31.29 -5.10
CA ASN A 650 15.83 -32.05 -6.32
C ASN A 650 14.40 -31.80 -6.78
N VAL A 651 14.23 -31.38 -8.03
CA VAL A 651 12.95 -31.21 -8.71
C VAL A 651 12.81 -32.34 -9.72
N SER A 652 11.89 -33.27 -9.50
CA SER A 652 11.73 -34.46 -10.35
C SER A 652 10.66 -34.32 -11.43
N ALA A 653 9.70 -33.42 -11.23
CA ALA A 653 8.63 -33.11 -12.18
C ALA A 653 8.20 -31.64 -12.03
N ALA A 654 7.82 -31.02 -13.14
CA ALA A 654 7.27 -29.68 -13.17
C ALA A 654 6.15 -29.54 -14.21
N SER A 655 5.16 -28.72 -13.88
CA SER A 655 4.18 -28.22 -14.83
C SER A 655 3.77 -26.80 -14.49
N VAL A 656 3.42 -26.03 -15.50
CA VAL A 656 2.81 -24.71 -15.37
C VAL A 656 1.48 -24.67 -16.10
N GLU A 657 0.44 -24.18 -15.42
CA GLU A 657 -0.89 -23.95 -15.96
C GLU A 657 -1.13 -22.44 -16.11
N LEU A 658 -1.32 -21.97 -17.34
CA LEU A 658 -1.53 -20.56 -17.65
C LEU A 658 -3.03 -20.26 -17.78
N PRO A 659 -3.56 -19.25 -17.07
CA PRO A 659 -4.91 -18.73 -17.32
C PRO A 659 -4.92 -17.93 -18.61
N VAL A 660 -5.72 -18.31 -19.59
CA VAL A 660 -5.82 -17.63 -20.89
C VAL A 660 -7.24 -17.14 -21.18
N VAL A 661 -7.35 -16.03 -21.90
CA VAL A 661 -8.66 -15.44 -22.26
C VAL A 661 -9.24 -16.04 -23.53
N GLU A 662 -8.42 -16.72 -24.34
CA GLU A 662 -8.87 -17.42 -25.53
C GLU A 662 -9.70 -18.67 -25.17
N GLY A 663 -10.97 -18.67 -25.54
CA GLY A 663 -11.90 -19.78 -25.31
C GLY A 663 -13.34 -19.26 -25.21
N PRO A 664 -14.36 -20.14 -25.26
CA PRO A 664 -15.73 -19.73 -24.92
C PRO A 664 -15.78 -19.31 -23.45
N THR A 665 -16.49 -18.23 -23.12
CA THR A 665 -16.75 -17.84 -21.72
C THR A 665 -17.30 -19.04 -20.96
N ALA A 666 -16.62 -19.49 -19.91
CA ALA A 666 -17.09 -20.61 -19.10
C ALA A 666 -18.47 -20.26 -18.52
N HIS A 667 -19.50 -21.02 -18.87
CA HIS A 667 -20.77 -20.97 -18.16
C HIS A 667 -20.54 -21.57 -16.77
N VAL A 668 -20.25 -20.73 -15.79
CA VAL A 668 -20.27 -21.16 -14.39
C VAL A 668 -21.74 -21.28 -14.00
N GLU A 669 -22.29 -22.50 -14.06
CA GLU A 669 -23.45 -22.81 -13.22
C GLU A 669 -23.02 -22.53 -11.78
N ALA A 670 -23.70 -21.59 -11.13
CA ALA A 670 -23.48 -21.26 -9.73
C ALA A 670 -23.56 -22.56 -8.93
N ALA A 671 -22.42 -23.04 -8.44
CA ALA A 671 -22.40 -24.15 -7.50
C ALA A 671 -23.34 -23.78 -6.34
N ARG A 672 -24.42 -24.54 -6.18
CA ARG A 672 -25.34 -24.40 -5.05
C ARG A 672 -24.49 -24.41 -3.78
N ALA A 673 -24.52 -23.31 -3.05
CA ALA A 673 -23.93 -23.23 -1.72
C ALA A 673 -24.41 -24.44 -0.92
N ALA A 674 -23.48 -25.27 -0.45
CA ALA A 674 -23.81 -26.28 0.53
C ALA A 674 -24.45 -25.57 1.73
N ALA A 675 -25.63 -26.06 2.15
CA ALA A 675 -26.35 -25.51 3.28
C ALA A 675 -25.42 -25.43 4.51
N PRO A 676 -25.46 -24.34 5.28
CA PRO A 676 -24.59 -24.18 6.44
C PRO A 676 -24.84 -25.33 7.43
N ALA A 677 -23.77 -26.04 7.79
CA ALA A 677 -23.81 -26.97 8.91
C ALA A 677 -24.30 -26.23 10.16
N SER A 678 -25.28 -26.81 10.85
CA SER A 678 -25.88 -26.25 12.05
C SER A 678 -24.81 -25.89 13.09
N ARG A 679 -24.86 -24.64 13.58
CA ARG A 679 -24.06 -24.14 14.72
C ARG A 679 -24.18 -25.08 15.92
N ALA A 680 -23.06 -25.67 16.34
CA ALA A 680 -22.89 -26.15 17.70
C ALA A 680 -22.73 -24.94 18.65
N PRO A 681 -23.27 -24.99 19.88
CA PRO A 681 -23.18 -23.87 20.81
C PRO A 681 -21.71 -23.63 21.22
N ALA A 682 -21.37 -22.34 21.33
CA ALA A 682 -20.05 -21.88 21.76
C ALA A 682 -19.68 -22.48 23.12
N ALA A 683 -18.66 -23.34 23.15
CA ALA A 683 -17.98 -23.67 24.38
C ALA A 683 -17.19 -22.44 24.81
N ALA A 684 -17.40 -22.01 26.06
CA ALA A 684 -16.71 -20.88 26.67
C ALA A 684 -15.19 -21.00 26.52
N ALA A 685 -14.56 -19.95 25.97
CA ALA A 685 -13.12 -19.83 25.93
C ALA A 685 -12.57 -19.80 27.36
N PRO A 686 -11.55 -20.61 27.71
CA PRO A 686 -10.88 -20.47 28.99
C PRO A 686 -10.14 -19.14 29.02
N SER A 687 -10.36 -18.37 30.09
CA SER A 687 -9.58 -17.18 30.42
C SER A 687 -8.12 -17.56 30.67
N SER A 688 -7.25 -17.40 29.68
CA SER A 688 -5.81 -17.40 29.90
C SER A 688 -5.35 -15.97 30.17
N SER A 689 -5.37 -15.59 31.45
CA SER A 689 -4.60 -14.46 31.95
C SER A 689 -3.11 -14.74 31.69
N LEU A 690 -2.49 -14.00 30.77
CA LEU A 690 -1.03 -13.93 30.69
C LEU A 690 -0.53 -13.20 31.95
N PRO A 691 0.45 -13.74 32.69
CA PRO A 691 0.99 -13.07 33.85
C PRO A 691 1.77 -11.83 33.44
N ALA A 692 1.64 -10.76 34.22
CA ALA A 692 2.48 -9.58 34.12
C ALA A 692 3.96 -9.99 34.17
N THR A 693 4.70 -9.75 33.09
CA THR A 693 6.15 -9.90 33.10
C THR A 693 6.74 -8.71 33.86
N GLY A 694 7.02 -8.95 35.13
CA GLY A 694 7.92 -8.15 35.93
C GLY A 694 9.31 -8.07 35.30
N GLY A 695 9.98 -6.94 35.54
CA GLY A 695 11.15 -6.48 34.83
C GLY A 695 12.34 -7.45 34.73
N ASN A 696 13.06 -7.31 33.62
CA ASN A 696 14.44 -7.76 33.48
C ASN A 696 15.14 -6.85 32.44
N ASP A 697 15.47 -5.64 32.89
CA ASP A 697 16.07 -4.53 32.14
C ASP A 697 17.51 -4.75 31.63
N THR A 698 17.97 -5.98 31.41
CA THR A 698 19.39 -6.22 31.08
C THR A 698 19.68 -7.28 30.02
N ARG A 699 18.69 -8.02 29.50
CA ARG A 699 18.94 -9.11 28.52
C ARG A 699 18.65 -8.77 27.06
N THR A 700 17.74 -7.86 26.77
CA THR A 700 17.43 -7.41 25.38
C THR A 700 18.58 -6.62 24.76
N GLY A 701 19.25 -5.76 25.53
CA GLY A 701 20.43 -5.02 25.06
C GLY A 701 21.65 -5.90 24.75
N ALA A 702 21.83 -7.01 25.48
CA ALA A 702 22.97 -7.90 25.31
C ALA A 702 22.86 -8.80 24.06
N LEU A 703 21.65 -9.26 23.70
CA LEU A 703 21.43 -10.04 22.47
C LEU A 703 21.55 -9.18 21.20
N ALA A 704 21.05 -7.94 21.22
CA ALA A 704 21.24 -6.99 20.13
C ALA A 704 22.74 -6.67 19.92
N ALA A 705 23.50 -6.46 21.01
CA ALA A 705 24.94 -6.23 20.94
C ALA A 705 25.72 -7.46 20.42
N ALA A 706 25.33 -8.68 20.81
CA ALA A 706 25.97 -9.91 20.34
C ALA A 706 25.71 -10.17 18.84
N LEU A 707 24.50 -9.88 18.35
CA LEU A 707 24.15 -9.97 16.92
C LEU A 707 24.83 -8.88 16.08
N LEU A 708 24.94 -7.65 16.60
CA LEU A 708 25.69 -6.56 15.96
C LEU A 708 27.18 -6.90 15.80
N LEU A 709 27.82 -7.47 16.83
CA LEU A 709 29.23 -7.89 16.77
C LEU A 709 29.46 -9.01 15.74
N GLY A 710 28.50 -9.92 15.57
CA GLY A 710 28.52 -10.95 14.52
C GLY A 710 28.40 -10.36 13.10
N ALA A 711 27.47 -9.42 12.90
CA ALA A 711 27.23 -8.77 11.60
C ALA A 711 28.42 -7.91 11.12
N PHE A 712 29.11 -7.22 12.03
CA PHE A 712 30.34 -6.47 11.71
C PHE A 712 31.52 -7.39 11.34
N GLY A 713 31.59 -8.59 11.93
CA GLY A 713 32.57 -9.62 11.55
C GLY A 713 32.38 -10.12 10.11
N LEU A 714 31.12 -10.36 9.71
CA LEU A 714 30.76 -10.81 8.36
C LEU A 714 30.95 -9.73 7.29
N ARG A 715 30.69 -8.45 7.59
CA ARG A 715 31.00 -7.33 6.67
C ARG A 715 32.50 -7.15 6.41
N ARG A 716 33.37 -7.43 7.40
CA ARG A 716 34.84 -7.39 7.21
C ARG A 716 35.38 -8.56 6.39
N LEU A 717 34.74 -9.73 6.44
CA LEU A 717 35.13 -10.86 5.57
C LEU A 717 34.70 -10.64 4.12
N ARG A 718 33.52 -10.07 3.84
CA ARG A 718 33.06 -9.77 2.47
C ARG A 718 33.91 -8.71 1.74
N ARG A 719 34.51 -7.74 2.44
CA ARG A 719 35.44 -6.77 1.82
C ARG A 719 36.81 -7.36 1.46
N ARG A 720 37.21 -8.50 2.00
CA ARG A 720 38.50 -9.15 1.69
C ARG A 720 38.44 -10.13 0.51
N THR A 721 37.26 -10.39 -0.04
CA THR A 721 37.06 -11.31 -1.17
C THR A 721 36.84 -10.59 -2.51
N LEU A 722 36.95 -9.26 -2.53
CA LEU A 722 36.79 -8.39 -3.71
C LEU A 722 38.01 -7.50 -3.97
N LEU A 723 39.21 -7.96 -3.59
CA LEU A 723 40.50 -7.41 -4.04
C LEU A 723 41.34 -8.51 -4.67
#